data_AF-A0A151RBG2-F1
#
_entry.id   AF-A0A151RBG2-F1
#
_cell.length_a   1.000
_cell.length_b   1.000
_cell.length_c   1.000
_cell.angle_alpha   90.00
_cell.angle_beta   90.00
_cell.angle_gamma   90.00
#
_symmetry.space_group_name_H-M   'P 1'
#
loop_
_entity.id
_entity.type
_entity.pdbx_description
1 polymer ?
#
loop_
_entity_poly.entity_id
_entity_poly.type
_entity_poly.pdbx_seq_one_letter_code
_entity_poly.pdbx_strand_id
1 'polypeptide(L)'
;MANFLAQFQTIKNTSDRLVISVEDVSDIWPTVKPAFEARLPFKRATLNNKTRNPVFVEALPAEFILTTDSRLRSRFPHEQFLFWFREPYANIVLVTCEDLDEFKTILKPRLKLIVQNDEREWFVVFVSKAHPANDQASKMAKKVYAKLEVEFNTKKRERCCKYDMHLPEANFWEDLESKIMECIRNTLDRRVQFYEDEIRKLSEQRLMPVWNFCNFFILKESLAFMFEMAHLHEDALREYDELELCYLETVNVTGKQRDFGGADHGDDQAALVNPGNKALTQIVQEDSFREFEFRQYLFACQSKLLFKLNRPIEAASRGYSFIISFSKSLALHERILPFCMREVWVTTACLALIEATTSNYKDELVAPDIEKEFFRLLGDLYSLARVKFMRLAYLIGYGTDIERSPVNSASLSLLPWPKPAVWPTVPADASTELILQTTSRTKSFGIQRKPLPLEPTVLLREANRRRASLSAGNMSEMFDSRQGPMEGSGFDSSTRMSPPRKALASSSMSRTNSSPGNFEGSIDRPMRLAEIFIAAEHALKQTISNPELWKSLSSSEEFERCLLILVLFGLALKSSTAIVLHPGRNTITLDLPPQKPGSYVLGVLTGQIGPLRFRSHSFSKVGPADSDDFMSYEKPAKPILKVFKPRALVDLDAAVSSALLINEDQWVGILVRPVNYSLKAAVLHIDTGPGLEIKESHVIEMESSAGVSENDGDQVQNDDAQIRTLNSDKKFERLILRDGKIEFPNWASEIPSILWVLVRAISDTLSRGSSSATTRRESIVDGMRTIALKLEFGAFHNQIFERTLAVHFTYPFYVRTRVTDKCNDGTLLLQVILHSEVKATLTIYDAWLDLQDGFVHTGQTEGRPNSSFFPLIISPSSKAGILFSICLDKTNLEEAREQPESILNIKYGISGDRTIGAHPPVMNESAGVDGARQELIFRSAITLQRPVLDPCLAVGFLPLPSDGLRVGQLIKMQWRVERLKDLDEAGVSKQNDEVLYEVNANSGNWMIAGRKRGYASLSPKQGARIIISVLCMPLVAGYVRPPLLGLPDVDEANISCKPAGPHLVCVLPPPLSSSFCIPVNS
;
A
#
# COMPACT_ATOMS: atom_id res chain seq x y z
N MET A 1 2.14 -20.50 -54.11
CA MET A 1 2.70 -19.76 -52.96
C MET A 1 3.88 -20.47 -52.30
N ALA A 2 3.77 -21.76 -51.92
CA ALA A 2 4.82 -22.49 -51.19
C ALA A 2 6.22 -22.42 -51.83
N ASN A 3 6.32 -22.54 -53.16
CA ASN A 3 7.60 -22.41 -53.88
C ASN A 3 8.23 -21.01 -53.72
N PHE A 4 7.42 -19.93 -53.76
CA PHE A 4 7.92 -18.56 -53.57
C PHE A 4 8.42 -18.32 -52.15
N LEU A 5 7.75 -18.88 -51.13
CA LEU A 5 8.19 -18.78 -49.74
C LEU A 5 9.49 -19.56 -49.50
N ALA A 6 9.61 -20.77 -50.07
CA ALA A 6 10.83 -21.57 -50.00
C ALA A 6 12.02 -20.84 -50.66
N GLN A 7 11.80 -20.31 -51.87
CA GLN A 7 12.79 -19.51 -52.59
C GLN A 7 13.13 -18.24 -51.82
N PHE A 8 12.16 -17.53 -51.26
CA PHE A 8 12.40 -16.32 -50.47
C PHE A 8 13.31 -16.61 -49.27
N GLN A 9 12.93 -17.59 -48.46
CA GLN A 9 13.69 -17.97 -47.27
C GLN A 9 15.10 -18.43 -47.63
N THR A 10 15.24 -19.20 -48.72
CA THR A 10 16.55 -19.66 -49.19
C THR A 10 17.48 -18.47 -49.42
N ILE A 11 17.06 -17.41 -50.14
CA ILE A 11 18.00 -16.28 -50.26
C ILE A 11 18.07 -15.40 -49.03
N LYS A 12 16.99 -15.25 -48.25
CA LYS A 12 17.07 -14.48 -47.00
C LYS A 12 18.20 -15.03 -46.11
N ASN A 13 18.42 -16.34 -46.13
CA ASN A 13 19.51 -17.00 -45.42
C ASN A 13 20.90 -16.84 -46.08
N THR A 14 20.98 -16.54 -47.39
CA THR A 14 22.26 -16.43 -48.12
C THR A 14 22.68 -14.99 -48.46
N SER A 15 21.80 -14.00 -48.28
CA SER A 15 22.00 -12.65 -48.82
C SER A 15 21.76 -11.58 -47.75
N ASP A 16 22.77 -11.30 -46.93
CA ASP A 16 22.71 -10.28 -45.87
C ASP A 16 23.33 -8.92 -46.27
N ARG A 17 23.80 -8.77 -47.51
CA ARG A 17 24.55 -7.60 -47.99
C ARG A 17 24.01 -7.05 -49.30
N LEU A 18 24.17 -5.75 -49.51
CA LEU A 18 23.87 -5.13 -50.80
C LEU A 18 24.88 -5.58 -51.86
N VAL A 19 24.37 -6.00 -53.01
CA VAL A 19 25.20 -6.48 -54.11
C VAL A 19 25.55 -5.32 -55.04
N ILE A 20 26.84 -5.20 -55.36
CA ILE A 20 27.36 -4.29 -56.40
C ILE A 20 27.97 -5.16 -57.49
N SER A 21 27.44 -5.06 -58.71
CA SER A 21 27.99 -5.80 -59.83
C SER A 21 29.19 -5.09 -60.43
N VAL A 22 30.22 -5.86 -60.81
CA VAL A 22 31.41 -5.38 -61.47
C VAL A 22 31.47 -5.99 -62.86
N GLU A 23 31.45 -5.14 -63.87
CA GLU A 23 31.61 -5.49 -65.26
C GLU A 23 33.04 -5.17 -65.69
N ASP A 24 33.86 -6.22 -65.75
CA ASP A 24 35.27 -6.11 -66.08
C ASP A 24 35.45 -6.22 -67.61
N VAL A 25 35.54 -5.08 -68.28
CA VAL A 25 35.67 -5.00 -69.74
C VAL A 25 37.10 -5.31 -70.19
N SER A 26 38.08 -5.10 -69.31
CA SER A 26 39.51 -5.10 -69.60
C SER A 26 40.33 -6.10 -68.78
N ASP A 27 39.69 -7.07 -68.13
CA ASP A 27 40.28 -8.11 -67.28
C ASP A 27 41.23 -7.57 -66.18
N ILE A 28 40.83 -6.46 -65.54
CA ILE A 28 41.61 -5.73 -64.53
C ILE A 28 41.13 -5.96 -63.10
N TRP A 29 39.96 -6.56 -62.89
CA TRP A 29 39.37 -6.77 -61.57
C TRP A 29 40.29 -7.52 -60.61
N PRO A 30 40.99 -8.62 -60.98
CA PRO A 30 41.88 -9.33 -60.06
C PRO A 30 42.95 -8.44 -59.41
N THR A 31 43.40 -7.40 -60.14
CA THR A 31 44.45 -6.50 -59.69
C THR A 31 43.91 -5.40 -58.77
N VAL A 32 42.72 -4.87 -59.05
CA VAL A 32 42.14 -3.74 -58.27
C VAL A 32 41.21 -4.20 -57.14
N LYS A 33 40.73 -5.44 -57.18
CA LYS A 33 39.79 -6.03 -56.21
C LYS A 33 40.23 -5.81 -54.74
N PRO A 34 41.49 -6.06 -54.33
CA PRO A 34 41.88 -5.86 -52.93
C PRO A 34 41.71 -4.41 -52.46
N ALA A 35 41.94 -3.44 -53.35
CA ALA A 35 41.80 -2.02 -53.03
C ALA A 35 40.33 -1.59 -52.90
N PHE A 36 39.44 -2.18 -53.71
CA PHE A 36 37.99 -1.96 -53.63
C PHE A 36 37.39 -2.63 -52.38
N GLU A 37 37.74 -3.89 -52.10
CA GLU A 37 37.23 -4.64 -50.95
C GLU A 37 37.70 -4.06 -49.61
N ALA A 38 38.89 -3.43 -49.57
CA ALA A 38 39.39 -2.71 -48.40
C ALA A 38 38.50 -1.53 -47.96
N ARG A 39 37.56 -1.09 -48.81
CA ARG A 39 36.59 -0.01 -48.49
C ARG A 39 35.32 -0.51 -47.83
N LEU A 40 35.09 -1.82 -47.80
CA LEU A 40 33.91 -2.41 -47.19
C LEU A 40 34.13 -2.69 -45.68
N PRO A 41 33.11 -2.50 -44.83
CA PRO A 41 31.82 -1.87 -45.13
C PRO A 41 31.99 -0.36 -45.37
N PHE A 42 31.15 0.21 -46.24
CA PHE A 42 31.24 1.65 -46.54
C PHE A 42 30.91 2.45 -45.28
N LYS A 43 31.79 3.39 -44.95
CA LYS A 43 31.62 4.25 -43.77
C LYS A 43 30.84 5.50 -44.16
N ARG A 44 29.93 5.96 -43.29
CA ARG A 44 29.20 7.24 -43.47
C ARG A 44 28.27 7.28 -44.68
N ALA A 45 27.61 6.17 -45.00
CA ALA A 45 26.64 6.12 -46.09
C ALA A 45 25.40 7.00 -45.77
N THR A 46 24.87 7.69 -46.77
CA THR A 46 23.62 8.46 -46.62
C THR A 46 22.58 7.91 -47.61
N LEU A 47 21.55 7.26 -47.08
CA LEU A 47 20.45 6.66 -47.83
C LEU A 47 19.15 7.38 -47.51
N ASN A 48 18.13 7.24 -48.34
CA ASN A 48 16.80 7.78 -48.04
C ASN A 48 15.97 6.74 -47.31
N ASN A 49 15.29 7.16 -46.24
CA ASN A 49 14.29 6.33 -45.57
C ASN A 49 12.99 6.26 -46.40
N LYS A 50 12.01 5.48 -45.91
CA LYS A 50 10.70 5.35 -46.55
C LYS A 50 10.02 6.70 -46.82
N THR A 51 10.17 7.66 -45.90
CA THR A 51 9.64 9.03 -46.04
C THR A 51 10.48 9.97 -46.92
N ARG A 52 11.46 9.45 -47.66
CA ARG A 52 12.40 10.20 -48.51
C ARG A 52 13.32 11.17 -47.77
N ASN A 53 13.47 10.99 -46.46
CA ASN A 53 14.41 11.76 -45.64
C ASN A 53 15.78 11.08 -45.64
N PRO A 54 16.89 11.84 -45.74
CA PRO A 54 18.23 11.28 -45.67
C PRO A 54 18.54 10.75 -44.27
N VAL A 55 19.02 9.51 -44.19
CA VAL A 55 19.44 8.81 -42.98
C VAL A 55 20.90 8.42 -43.11
N PHE A 56 21.64 8.69 -42.05
CA PHE A 56 23.05 8.33 -41.93
C PHE A 56 23.20 6.88 -41.44
N VAL A 57 23.98 6.10 -42.17
CA VAL A 57 24.33 4.71 -41.85
C VAL A 57 25.82 4.65 -41.58
N GLU A 58 26.20 4.27 -40.36
CA GLU A 58 27.59 4.27 -39.89
C GLU A 58 28.47 3.33 -40.71
N ALA A 59 28.01 2.09 -40.91
CA ALA A 59 28.67 1.06 -41.69
C ALA A 59 27.63 0.33 -42.53
N LEU A 60 27.75 0.44 -43.86
CA LEU A 60 26.89 -0.24 -44.83
C LEU A 60 27.60 -1.46 -45.43
N PRO A 61 27.17 -2.69 -45.10
CA PRO A 61 27.72 -3.89 -45.71
C PRO A 61 27.30 -4.00 -47.17
N ALA A 62 28.29 -4.24 -48.03
CA ALA A 62 28.07 -4.55 -49.43
C ALA A 62 29.04 -5.65 -49.88
N GLU A 63 28.82 -6.19 -51.06
CA GLU A 63 29.70 -7.16 -51.70
C GLU A 63 29.86 -6.80 -53.18
N PHE A 64 31.09 -6.86 -53.69
CA PHE A 64 31.39 -6.74 -55.11
C PHE A 64 31.40 -8.10 -55.78
N ILE A 65 30.57 -8.28 -56.81
CA ILE A 65 30.47 -9.56 -57.54
C ILE A 65 30.59 -9.30 -59.03
N LEU A 66 31.28 -10.18 -59.77
CA LEU A 66 31.39 -10.02 -61.23
C LEU A 66 30.02 -10.25 -61.90
N THR A 67 29.73 -9.54 -62.98
CA THR A 67 28.53 -9.79 -63.81
C THR A 67 28.48 -11.22 -64.38
N THR A 68 29.61 -11.92 -64.40
CA THR A 68 29.74 -13.33 -64.79
C THR A 68 29.40 -14.33 -63.67
N ASP A 69 29.13 -13.86 -62.44
CA ASP A 69 28.80 -14.71 -61.30
C ASP A 69 27.47 -15.46 -61.54
N SER A 70 27.46 -16.76 -61.21
CA SER A 70 26.29 -17.63 -61.29
C SER A 70 25.04 -17.08 -60.56
N ARG A 71 25.23 -16.31 -59.48
CA ARG A 71 24.17 -15.66 -58.68
C ARG A 71 23.37 -14.63 -59.48
N LEU A 72 23.95 -14.08 -60.56
CA LEU A 72 23.33 -13.10 -61.45
C LEU A 72 22.83 -13.70 -62.79
N ARG A 73 23.27 -14.92 -63.15
CA ARG A 73 23.02 -15.52 -64.47
C ARG A 73 21.72 -16.33 -64.59
N SER A 74 21.04 -16.63 -63.49
CA SER A 74 19.90 -17.58 -63.44
C SER A 74 18.59 -16.94 -62.97
N ARG A 75 17.93 -16.10 -63.80
CA ARG A 75 16.60 -15.55 -63.42
C ARG A 75 15.59 -15.44 -64.56
N PHE A 76 14.36 -15.83 -64.25
CA PHE A 76 13.19 -15.77 -65.12
C PHE A 76 12.50 -14.38 -65.00
N PRO A 77 12.02 -13.78 -66.10
CA PRO A 77 11.59 -12.37 -66.14
C PRO A 77 10.35 -12.01 -65.28
N HIS A 78 9.53 -12.96 -64.84
CA HIS A 78 8.32 -12.65 -64.02
C HIS A 78 8.57 -12.69 -62.50
N GLU A 79 9.60 -13.42 -62.03
CA GLU A 79 9.96 -13.50 -60.60
C GLU A 79 10.81 -12.31 -60.14
N GLN A 80 11.27 -11.49 -61.10
CA GLN A 80 12.25 -10.43 -60.93
C GLN A 80 11.76 -9.31 -60.01
N PHE A 81 10.47 -9.00 -60.04
CA PHE A 81 9.89 -7.89 -59.27
C PHE A 81 9.59 -8.25 -57.81
N LEU A 82 9.23 -9.51 -57.54
CA LEU A 82 8.92 -10.01 -56.20
C LEU A 82 10.17 -10.13 -55.33
N PHE A 83 11.31 -10.44 -55.96
CA PHE A 83 12.61 -10.58 -55.30
C PHE A 83 13.62 -9.53 -55.78
N TRP A 84 13.14 -8.35 -56.17
CA TRP A 84 13.96 -7.31 -56.77
C TRP A 84 15.09 -6.82 -55.86
N PHE A 85 14.96 -7.02 -54.53
CA PHE A 85 16.01 -6.71 -53.55
C PHE A 85 17.33 -7.46 -53.78
N ARG A 86 17.30 -8.57 -54.53
CA ARG A 86 18.47 -9.40 -54.83
C ARG A 86 19.27 -8.91 -56.03
N GLU A 87 18.70 -8.05 -56.87
CA GLU A 87 19.39 -7.50 -58.03
C GLU A 87 20.46 -6.49 -57.57
N PRO A 88 21.57 -6.31 -58.33
CA PRO A 88 22.60 -5.35 -57.99
C PRO A 88 22.06 -3.93 -57.77
N TYR A 89 22.57 -3.23 -56.77
CA TYR A 89 22.19 -1.85 -56.44
C TYR A 89 23.01 -0.81 -57.21
N ALA A 90 24.18 -1.22 -57.71
CA ALA A 90 25.04 -0.44 -58.59
C ALA A 90 25.79 -1.38 -59.54
N ASN A 91 26.05 -0.94 -60.77
CA ASN A 91 26.89 -1.63 -61.74
C ASN A 91 28.15 -0.80 -62.06
N ILE A 92 29.32 -1.31 -61.67
CA ILE A 92 30.61 -0.69 -61.91
C ILE A 92 31.19 -1.24 -63.19
N VAL A 93 31.40 -0.38 -64.18
CA VAL A 93 32.05 -0.77 -65.44
C VAL A 93 33.53 -0.40 -65.37
N LEU A 94 34.39 -1.41 -65.28
CA LEU A 94 35.84 -1.23 -65.20
C LEU A 94 36.44 -1.26 -66.59
N VAL A 95 37.17 -0.20 -66.95
CA VAL A 95 37.79 -0.06 -68.26
C VAL A 95 39.22 0.45 -68.16
N THR A 96 40.07 0.04 -69.09
CA THR A 96 41.38 0.67 -69.33
C THR A 96 41.56 0.89 -70.82
N CYS A 97 42.31 1.92 -71.21
CA CYS A 97 42.54 2.27 -72.61
C CYS A 97 43.79 3.16 -72.69
N GLU A 98 44.72 2.79 -73.57
CA GLU A 98 46.01 3.47 -73.70
C GLU A 98 46.04 4.41 -74.92
N ASP A 99 45.22 4.14 -75.93
CA ASP A 99 45.18 4.87 -77.20
C ASP A 99 43.79 5.52 -77.49
N LEU A 100 43.80 6.67 -78.18
CA LEU A 100 42.58 7.41 -78.54
C LEU A 100 41.76 6.75 -79.66
N ASP A 101 42.40 6.02 -80.56
CA ASP A 101 41.74 5.32 -81.67
C ASP A 101 41.15 3.99 -81.18
N GLU A 102 41.80 3.30 -80.25
CA GLU A 102 41.20 2.18 -79.50
C GLU A 102 39.93 2.63 -78.75
N PHE A 103 39.98 3.78 -78.08
CA PHE A 103 38.81 4.35 -77.41
C PHE A 103 37.63 4.54 -78.37
N LYS A 104 37.88 5.14 -79.55
CA LYS A 104 36.81 5.45 -80.51
C LYS A 104 36.24 4.20 -81.19
N THR A 105 37.10 3.24 -81.53
CA THR A 105 36.73 2.10 -82.40
C THR A 105 36.24 0.89 -81.62
N ILE A 106 36.75 0.66 -80.40
CA ILE A 106 36.47 -0.54 -79.61
C ILE A 106 35.73 -0.19 -78.31
N LEU A 107 36.35 0.64 -77.46
CA LEU A 107 35.84 0.84 -76.09
C LEU A 107 34.50 1.60 -76.08
N LYS A 108 34.39 2.70 -76.84
CA LYS A 108 33.19 3.53 -76.89
C LYS A 108 31.95 2.78 -77.39
N PRO A 109 31.98 2.04 -78.52
CA PRO A 109 30.83 1.22 -78.94
C PRO A 109 30.43 0.16 -77.91
N ARG A 110 31.42 -0.50 -77.27
CA ARG A 110 31.16 -1.52 -76.25
C ARG A 110 30.52 -0.94 -75.00
N LEU A 111 31.01 0.21 -74.52
CA LEU A 111 30.43 0.92 -73.38
C LEU A 111 28.99 1.37 -73.67
N LYS A 112 28.70 1.88 -74.88
CA LYS A 112 27.33 2.25 -75.27
C LYS A 112 26.38 1.06 -75.21
N LEU A 113 26.82 -0.14 -75.62
CA LEU A 113 26.01 -1.34 -75.56
C LEU A 113 25.70 -1.76 -74.11
N ILE A 114 26.70 -1.67 -73.22
CA ILE A 114 26.55 -2.01 -71.79
C ILE A 114 25.58 -1.05 -71.10
N VAL A 115 25.73 0.24 -71.39
CA VAL A 115 24.99 1.35 -70.76
C VAL A 115 23.56 1.51 -71.30
N GLN A 116 23.22 0.91 -72.44
CA GLN A 116 21.87 0.94 -73.02
C GLN A 116 20.80 0.27 -72.14
N ASN A 117 21.19 -0.51 -71.14
CA ASN A 117 20.26 -1.11 -70.20
C ASN A 117 19.84 -0.11 -69.11
N ASP A 118 18.71 0.57 -69.32
CA ASP A 118 18.15 1.56 -68.39
C ASP A 118 17.69 0.98 -67.04
N GLU A 119 17.58 -0.34 -66.91
CA GLU A 119 17.15 -0.98 -65.66
C GLU A 119 18.23 -0.97 -64.58
N ARG A 120 19.51 -0.83 -64.95
CA ARG A 120 20.64 -0.89 -64.02
C ARG A 120 21.23 0.50 -63.82
N GLU A 121 21.39 0.88 -62.56
CA GLU A 121 22.10 2.10 -62.21
C GLU A 121 23.62 1.85 -62.30
N TRP A 122 24.31 2.56 -63.19
CA TRP A 122 25.71 2.28 -63.56
C TRP A 122 26.62 3.50 -63.41
N PHE A 123 27.93 3.23 -63.32
CA PHE A 123 28.99 4.23 -63.52
C PHE A 123 30.28 3.54 -64.01
N VAL A 124 31.19 4.31 -64.59
CA VAL A 124 32.41 3.83 -65.25
C VAL A 124 33.64 4.23 -64.44
N VAL A 125 34.53 3.29 -64.17
CA VAL A 125 35.85 3.56 -63.59
C VAL A 125 36.91 3.29 -64.63
N PHE A 126 37.58 4.37 -65.05
CA PHE A 126 38.73 4.32 -65.93
C PHE A 126 40.00 4.06 -65.11
N VAL A 127 40.63 2.92 -65.33
CA VAL A 127 41.86 2.52 -64.66
C VAL A 127 43.07 2.86 -65.54
N SER A 128 43.87 3.81 -65.07
CA SER A 128 45.13 4.23 -65.68
C SER A 128 46.27 3.32 -65.21
N LYS A 129 46.89 2.61 -66.17
CA LYS A 129 48.10 1.79 -65.98
C LYS A 129 49.40 2.60 -66.21
N ALA A 130 49.30 3.90 -66.51
CA ALA A 130 50.45 4.70 -66.88
C ALA A 130 51.43 4.85 -65.72
N HIS A 131 52.69 4.43 -65.91
CA HIS A 131 53.74 4.63 -64.90
C HIS A 131 54.07 6.13 -64.74
N PRO A 132 54.32 6.65 -63.53
CA PRO A 132 54.58 8.08 -63.29
C PRO A 132 55.80 8.62 -64.05
N ALA A 133 56.76 7.76 -64.35
CA ALA A 133 57.95 8.08 -65.14
C ALA A 133 57.67 8.24 -66.66
N ASN A 134 56.50 7.82 -67.15
CA ASN A 134 56.12 7.91 -68.56
C ASN A 134 55.12 9.05 -68.80
N ASP A 135 55.67 10.23 -69.06
CA ASP A 135 54.93 11.49 -69.18
C ASP A 135 53.98 11.50 -70.40
N GLN A 136 54.32 10.78 -71.48
CA GLN A 136 53.49 10.66 -72.68
C GLN A 136 52.27 9.76 -72.43
N ALA A 137 52.46 8.61 -71.79
CA ALA A 137 51.36 7.70 -71.43
C ALA A 137 50.37 8.36 -70.46
N SER A 138 50.86 9.11 -69.46
CA SER A 138 50.01 9.83 -68.51
C SER A 138 49.17 10.93 -69.19
N LYS A 139 49.76 11.68 -70.13
CA LYS A 139 49.03 12.69 -70.94
C LYS A 139 47.96 12.04 -71.83
N MET A 140 48.25 10.88 -72.42
CA MET A 140 47.28 10.15 -73.24
C MET A 140 46.13 9.62 -72.40
N ALA A 141 46.40 8.98 -71.25
CA ALA A 141 45.37 8.52 -70.32
C ALA A 141 44.44 9.65 -69.86
N LYS A 142 44.99 10.84 -69.57
CA LYS A 142 44.19 12.04 -69.25
C LYS A 142 43.29 12.49 -70.41
N LYS A 143 43.79 12.48 -71.65
CA LYS A 143 42.99 12.83 -72.85
C LYS A 143 41.87 11.83 -73.11
N VAL A 144 42.12 10.53 -72.92
CA VAL A 144 41.11 9.48 -73.06
C VAL A 144 40.03 9.64 -72.00
N TYR A 145 40.42 9.83 -70.74
CA TYR A 145 39.48 10.07 -69.64
C TYR A 145 38.58 11.29 -69.88
N ALA A 146 39.15 12.43 -70.30
CA ALA A 146 38.36 13.63 -70.61
C ALA A 146 37.31 13.40 -71.72
N LYS A 147 37.62 12.55 -72.72
CA LYS A 147 36.62 12.16 -73.74
C LYS A 147 35.54 11.25 -73.18
N LEU A 148 35.90 10.37 -72.25
CA LEU A 148 34.97 9.47 -71.58
C LEU A 148 33.99 10.28 -70.72
N GLU A 149 34.46 11.29 -69.99
CA GLU A 149 33.60 12.22 -69.24
C GLU A 149 32.60 12.95 -70.13
N VAL A 150 33.05 13.53 -71.25
CA VAL A 150 32.16 14.24 -72.18
C VAL A 150 31.09 13.34 -72.79
N GLU A 151 31.39 12.06 -73.01
CA GLU A 151 30.45 11.12 -73.63
C GLU A 151 29.41 10.56 -72.65
N PHE A 152 29.79 10.29 -71.40
CA PHE A 152 28.97 9.53 -70.44
C PHE A 152 28.48 10.35 -69.23
N ASN A 153 29.11 11.47 -68.88
CA ASN A 153 28.56 12.37 -67.86
C ASN A 153 27.38 13.17 -68.42
N THR A 154 26.45 13.52 -67.54
CA THR A 154 25.33 14.42 -67.86
C THR A 154 25.36 15.63 -66.92
N LYS A 155 24.67 16.73 -67.27
CA LYS A 155 24.56 17.91 -66.41
C LYS A 155 24.02 17.63 -65.00
N LYS A 156 23.32 16.50 -64.82
CA LYS A 156 22.70 16.09 -63.56
C LYS A 156 23.46 14.98 -62.83
N ARG A 157 24.35 14.24 -63.50
CA ARG A 157 24.99 13.03 -62.95
C ARG A 157 26.41 12.87 -63.50
N GLU A 158 27.36 12.75 -62.59
CA GLU A 158 28.74 12.36 -62.88
C GLU A 158 28.85 10.83 -62.83
N ARG A 159 29.12 10.23 -63.99
CA ARG A 159 29.10 8.78 -64.22
C ARG A 159 30.50 8.19 -64.38
N CYS A 160 31.55 8.98 -64.30
CA CYS A 160 32.91 8.57 -64.62
C CYS A 160 33.87 8.90 -63.46
N CYS A 161 34.79 7.97 -63.16
CA CYS A 161 35.90 8.17 -62.24
C CYS A 161 37.21 7.72 -62.86
N LYS A 162 38.33 8.32 -62.47
CA LYS A 162 39.68 7.88 -62.86
C LYS A 162 40.42 7.28 -61.68
N TYR A 163 40.79 6.01 -61.77
CA TYR A 163 41.69 5.33 -60.83
C TYR A 163 43.10 5.25 -61.41
N ASP A 164 44.10 5.78 -60.71
CA ASP A 164 45.50 5.65 -61.11
C ASP A 164 46.19 4.58 -60.25
N MET A 165 46.72 3.53 -60.90
CA MET A 165 47.27 2.36 -60.18
C MET A 165 48.59 2.66 -59.46
N HIS A 166 49.37 3.61 -59.97
CA HIS A 166 50.71 3.89 -59.44
C HIS A 166 50.73 5.11 -58.52
N LEU A 167 49.81 6.07 -58.74
CA LEU A 167 49.68 7.26 -57.90
C LEU A 167 48.20 7.63 -57.71
N PRO A 168 47.45 6.91 -56.85
CA PRO A 168 46.04 7.21 -56.61
C PRO A 168 45.87 8.65 -56.11
N GLU A 169 44.97 9.41 -56.72
CA GLU A 169 44.63 10.76 -56.25
C GLU A 169 44.08 10.69 -54.81
N ALA A 170 44.46 11.65 -53.97
CA ALA A 170 44.15 11.61 -52.52
C ALA A 170 42.64 11.47 -52.23
N ASN A 171 41.79 12.05 -53.08
CA ASN A 171 40.34 12.09 -52.90
C ASN A 171 39.59 11.09 -53.80
N PHE A 172 40.29 10.27 -54.60
CA PHE A 172 39.65 9.34 -55.54
C PHE A 172 38.66 8.40 -54.85
N TRP A 173 39.05 7.86 -53.70
CA TRP A 173 38.23 6.90 -52.98
C TRP A 173 36.96 7.53 -52.41
N GLU A 174 37.04 8.78 -51.94
CA GLU A 174 35.87 9.53 -51.48
C GLU A 174 34.91 9.80 -52.65
N ASP A 175 35.45 10.17 -53.82
CA ASP A 175 34.66 10.38 -55.03
C ASP A 175 33.98 9.09 -55.52
N LEU A 176 34.74 7.99 -55.58
CA LEU A 176 34.25 6.67 -55.96
C LEU A 176 33.12 6.20 -55.02
N GLU A 177 33.34 6.28 -53.71
CA GLU A 177 32.35 5.93 -52.70
C GLU A 177 31.10 6.80 -52.83
N SER A 178 31.25 8.11 -53.09
CA SER A 178 30.11 9.02 -53.27
C SER A 178 29.22 8.62 -54.46
N LYS A 179 29.81 8.23 -55.59
CA LYS A 179 29.10 7.79 -56.80
C LYS A 179 28.45 6.40 -56.63
N ILE A 180 29.14 5.48 -55.95
CA ILE A 180 28.54 4.19 -55.55
C ILE A 180 27.31 4.45 -54.67
N MET A 181 27.43 5.33 -53.68
CA MET A 181 26.33 5.68 -52.78
C MET A 181 25.16 6.33 -53.49
N GLU A 182 25.42 7.22 -54.45
CA GLU A 182 24.36 7.79 -55.29
C GLU A 182 23.62 6.71 -56.09
N CYS A 183 24.36 5.75 -56.67
CA CYS A 183 23.76 4.64 -57.40
C CYS A 183 22.89 3.76 -56.49
N ILE A 184 23.41 3.37 -55.32
CA ILE A 184 22.68 2.59 -54.33
C ILE A 184 21.41 3.32 -53.89
N ARG A 185 21.52 4.62 -53.56
CA ARG A 185 20.38 5.44 -53.13
C ARG A 185 19.29 5.50 -54.20
N ASN A 186 19.67 5.81 -55.45
CA ASN A 186 18.73 5.89 -56.57
C ASN A 186 18.02 4.56 -56.83
N THR A 187 18.76 3.45 -56.79
CA THR A 187 18.19 2.10 -56.99
C THR A 187 17.25 1.73 -55.85
N LEU A 188 17.67 1.94 -54.60
CA LEU A 188 16.85 1.70 -53.41
C LEU A 188 15.54 2.51 -53.49
N ASP A 189 15.62 3.80 -53.82
CA ASP A 189 14.47 4.69 -53.93
C ASP A 189 13.43 4.23 -54.98
N ARG A 190 13.90 3.76 -56.14
CA ARG A 190 13.02 3.21 -57.19
C ARG A 190 12.35 1.91 -56.75
N ARG A 191 13.11 1.03 -56.08
CA ARG A 191 12.59 -0.26 -55.62
C ARG A 191 11.59 -0.11 -54.48
N VAL A 192 11.87 0.75 -53.50
CA VAL A 192 10.94 1.08 -52.41
C VAL A 192 9.61 1.57 -53.00
N GLN A 193 9.65 2.50 -53.97
CA GLN A 193 8.45 3.00 -54.64
C GLN A 193 7.62 1.86 -55.25
N PHE A 194 8.28 0.94 -55.95
CA PHE A 194 7.63 -0.20 -56.58
C PHE A 194 6.92 -1.09 -55.55
N TYR A 195 7.61 -1.50 -54.47
CA TYR A 195 6.99 -2.33 -53.44
C TYR A 195 5.83 -1.60 -52.76
N GLU A 196 5.96 -0.30 -52.46
CA GLU A 196 4.89 0.49 -51.87
C GLU A 196 3.64 0.56 -52.77
N ASP A 197 3.83 0.73 -54.08
CA ASP A 197 2.71 0.78 -55.03
C ASP A 197 2.00 -0.58 -55.15
N GLU A 198 2.74 -1.69 -55.19
CA GLU A 198 2.15 -3.04 -55.21
C GLU A 198 1.46 -3.40 -53.88
N ILE A 199 2.06 -3.04 -52.75
CA ILE A 199 1.45 -3.20 -51.42
C ILE A 199 0.16 -2.37 -51.33
N ARG A 200 0.15 -1.14 -51.85
CA ARG A 200 -1.04 -0.27 -51.86
C ARG A 200 -2.17 -0.91 -52.66
N LYS A 201 -1.88 -1.41 -53.87
CA LYS A 201 -2.87 -2.11 -54.72
C LYS A 201 -3.49 -3.31 -54.00
N LEU A 202 -2.68 -4.14 -53.34
CA LEU A 202 -3.20 -5.28 -52.57
C LEU A 202 -3.96 -4.84 -51.31
N SER A 203 -3.54 -3.75 -50.65
CA SER A 203 -4.22 -3.21 -49.47
C SER A 203 -5.61 -2.65 -49.80
N GLU A 204 -5.78 -2.01 -50.96
CA GLU A 204 -7.09 -1.53 -51.43
C GLU A 204 -8.07 -2.68 -51.70
N GLN A 205 -7.54 -3.86 -52.07
CA GLN A 205 -8.33 -5.07 -52.32
C GLN A 205 -8.57 -5.90 -51.05
N ARG A 206 -8.12 -5.44 -49.87
CA ARG A 206 -8.06 -6.23 -48.62
C ARG A 206 -9.41 -6.78 -48.11
N LEU A 207 -10.52 -6.16 -48.50
CA LEU A 207 -11.88 -6.63 -48.17
C LEU A 207 -12.53 -7.47 -49.29
N MET A 208 -11.84 -7.66 -50.42
CA MET A 208 -12.33 -8.44 -51.55
C MET A 208 -12.02 -9.93 -51.35
N PRO A 209 -12.89 -10.86 -51.76
CA PRO A 209 -12.70 -12.31 -51.57
C PRO A 209 -11.53 -12.90 -52.37
N VAL A 210 -11.04 -12.19 -53.40
CA VAL A 210 -9.87 -12.58 -54.21
C VAL A 210 -8.54 -12.27 -53.50
N TRP A 211 -8.57 -11.49 -52.42
CA TRP A 211 -7.37 -11.09 -51.71
C TRP A 211 -6.72 -12.26 -50.95
N ASN A 212 -5.41 -12.41 -51.14
CA ASN A 212 -4.62 -13.43 -50.49
C ASN A 212 -3.55 -12.77 -49.61
N PHE A 213 -3.63 -12.99 -48.29
CA PHE A 213 -2.70 -12.41 -47.33
C PHE A 213 -1.26 -12.92 -47.52
N CYS A 214 -1.03 -14.13 -48.02
CA CYS A 214 0.31 -14.63 -48.32
C CYS A 214 1.01 -13.79 -49.41
N ASN A 215 0.28 -13.32 -50.43
CA ASN A 215 0.81 -12.43 -51.47
C ASN A 215 1.12 -11.03 -50.90
N PHE A 216 0.29 -10.54 -49.98
CA PHE A 216 0.56 -9.29 -49.26
C PHE A 216 1.80 -9.42 -48.35
N PHE A 217 1.89 -10.52 -47.61
CA PHE A 217 2.99 -10.85 -46.72
C PHE A 217 4.33 -10.87 -47.46
N ILE A 218 4.45 -11.62 -48.56
CA ILE A 218 5.73 -11.77 -49.27
C ILE A 218 6.27 -10.43 -49.79
N LEU A 219 5.39 -9.50 -50.20
CA LEU A 219 5.81 -8.16 -50.64
C LEU A 219 6.27 -7.30 -49.47
N LYS A 220 5.50 -7.28 -48.37
CA LYS A 220 5.87 -6.57 -47.13
C LYS A 220 7.17 -7.09 -46.53
N GLU A 221 7.31 -8.41 -46.45
CA GLU A 221 8.49 -9.10 -45.98
C GLU A 221 9.71 -8.80 -46.88
N SER A 222 9.53 -8.76 -48.21
CA SER A 222 10.60 -8.38 -49.14
C SER A 222 11.04 -6.93 -48.98
N LEU A 223 10.10 -6.01 -48.74
CA LEU A 223 10.40 -4.60 -48.46
C LEU A 223 11.11 -4.44 -47.12
N ALA A 224 10.63 -5.10 -46.06
CA ALA A 224 11.26 -5.08 -44.75
C ALA A 224 12.69 -5.65 -44.80
N PHE A 225 12.88 -6.75 -45.55
CA PHE A 225 14.19 -7.35 -45.75
C PHE A 225 15.14 -6.45 -46.55
N MET A 226 14.64 -5.72 -47.56
CA MET A 226 15.42 -4.72 -48.27
C MET A 226 15.92 -3.60 -47.34
N PHE A 227 15.05 -3.10 -46.46
CA PHE A 227 15.44 -2.13 -45.44
C PHE A 227 16.45 -2.72 -44.45
N GLU A 228 16.30 -4.00 -44.06
CA GLU A 228 17.28 -4.69 -43.22
C GLU A 228 18.66 -4.77 -43.89
N MET A 229 18.74 -5.15 -45.18
CA MET A 229 20.00 -5.19 -45.95
C MET A 229 20.64 -3.80 -46.11
N ALA A 230 19.81 -2.76 -46.23
CA ALA A 230 20.25 -1.37 -46.30
C ALA A 230 20.61 -0.77 -44.92
N HIS A 231 20.53 -1.54 -43.84
CA HIS A 231 20.71 -1.10 -42.45
C HIS A 231 19.74 0.02 -42.00
N LEU A 232 18.62 0.19 -42.71
CA LEU A 232 17.51 1.07 -42.36
C LEU A 232 16.57 0.33 -41.39
N HIS A 233 17.11 -0.07 -40.24
CA HIS A 233 16.41 -0.96 -39.30
C HIS A 233 15.10 -0.38 -38.73
N GLU A 234 14.99 0.94 -38.58
CA GLU A 234 13.74 1.60 -38.16
C GLU A 234 12.62 1.42 -39.19
N ASP A 235 12.93 1.56 -40.49
CA ASP A 235 11.94 1.36 -41.56
C ASP A 235 11.53 -0.10 -41.66
N ALA A 236 12.51 -1.03 -41.55
CA ALA A 236 12.23 -2.46 -41.49
C ALA A 236 11.31 -2.82 -40.31
N LEU A 237 11.54 -2.25 -39.12
CA LEU A 237 10.74 -2.51 -37.92
C LEU A 237 9.29 -2.04 -38.11
N ARG A 238 9.09 -0.86 -38.73
CA ARG A 238 7.75 -0.35 -39.04
C ARG A 238 6.98 -1.27 -40.00
N GLU A 239 7.64 -1.83 -41.00
CA GLU A 239 6.98 -2.78 -41.92
C GLU A 239 6.47 -4.03 -41.19
N TYR A 240 7.23 -4.57 -40.23
CA TYR A 240 6.80 -5.71 -39.42
C TYR A 240 5.67 -5.34 -38.44
N ASP A 241 5.72 -4.15 -37.84
CA ASP A 241 4.64 -3.64 -36.97
C ASP A 241 3.33 -3.47 -37.76
N GLU A 242 3.39 -2.87 -38.96
CA GLU A 242 2.24 -2.74 -39.87
C GLU A 242 1.70 -4.11 -40.32
N LEU A 243 2.59 -5.06 -40.58
CA LEU A 243 2.22 -6.42 -41.01
C LEU A 243 1.52 -7.20 -39.89
N GLU A 244 1.96 -7.06 -38.64
CA GLU A 244 1.32 -7.65 -37.47
C GLU A 244 -0.09 -7.10 -37.25
N LEU A 245 -0.25 -5.78 -37.29
CA LEU A 245 -1.55 -5.11 -37.21
C LEU A 245 -2.46 -5.57 -38.35
N CYS A 246 -1.91 -5.64 -39.58
CA CYS A 246 -2.66 -6.06 -40.75
C CYS A 246 -3.22 -7.49 -40.59
N TYR A 247 -2.39 -8.41 -40.09
CA TYR A 247 -2.80 -9.78 -39.82
C TYR A 247 -3.93 -9.85 -38.79
N LEU A 248 -3.80 -9.15 -37.65
CA LEU A 248 -4.80 -9.16 -36.59
C LEU A 248 -6.17 -8.63 -37.05
N GLU A 249 -6.18 -7.53 -37.80
CA GLU A 249 -7.43 -6.89 -38.23
C GLU A 249 -8.17 -7.65 -39.33
N THR A 250 -7.46 -8.35 -40.22
CA THR A 250 -8.10 -8.93 -41.43
C THR A 250 -8.06 -10.42 -41.55
N VAL A 251 -7.03 -11.06 -41.00
CA VAL A 251 -6.98 -12.51 -41.00
C VAL A 251 -7.75 -13.00 -39.77
N ASN A 252 -7.42 -12.50 -38.57
CA ASN A 252 -8.02 -13.01 -37.33
C ASN A 252 -9.54 -12.73 -37.18
N VAL A 253 -10.06 -11.64 -37.77
CA VAL A 253 -11.49 -11.26 -37.66
C VAL A 253 -12.42 -12.09 -38.57
N THR A 254 -11.90 -12.73 -39.63
CA THR A 254 -12.74 -13.31 -40.70
C THR A 254 -13.50 -14.60 -40.33
N GLY A 255 -13.44 -15.08 -39.08
CA GLY A 255 -14.29 -16.15 -38.55
C GLY A 255 -14.15 -17.52 -39.23
N LYS A 256 -13.27 -17.67 -40.24
CA LYS A 256 -12.95 -18.96 -40.85
C LYS A 256 -12.11 -19.76 -39.86
N GLN A 257 -12.55 -20.96 -39.53
CA GLN A 257 -11.79 -21.89 -38.70
C GLN A 257 -10.51 -22.26 -39.46
N ARG A 258 -9.36 -21.81 -38.97
CA ARG A 258 -8.03 -22.09 -39.51
C ARG A 258 -7.25 -22.95 -38.53
N ASP A 259 -6.24 -23.66 -39.02
CA ASP A 259 -5.30 -24.31 -38.14
C ASP A 259 -4.52 -23.27 -37.32
N PHE A 260 -4.53 -23.43 -36.00
CA PHE A 260 -3.83 -22.54 -35.09
C PHE A 260 -2.34 -22.87 -35.04
N GLY A 261 -1.94 -24.13 -35.21
CA GLY A 261 -0.56 -24.61 -35.01
C GLY A 261 -0.21 -24.87 -33.54
N GLY A 262 1.08 -25.06 -33.24
CA GLY A 262 1.59 -25.28 -31.87
C GLY A 262 1.44 -26.70 -31.32
N ALA A 263 1.18 -27.68 -32.19
CA ALA A 263 1.09 -29.10 -31.83
C ALA A 263 2.31 -29.92 -32.30
N ASP A 264 3.25 -29.31 -33.03
CA ASP A 264 4.45 -30.00 -33.49
C ASP A 264 5.42 -30.19 -32.32
N HIS A 265 6.18 -31.29 -32.32
CA HIS A 265 7.20 -31.51 -31.31
C HIS A 265 8.28 -30.40 -31.37
N GLY A 266 8.53 -29.72 -30.25
CA GLY A 266 9.44 -28.58 -30.17
C GLY A 266 8.74 -27.22 -30.08
N ASP A 267 7.43 -27.15 -30.32
CA ASP A 267 6.67 -25.90 -30.23
C ASP A 267 6.53 -25.36 -28.81
N ASP A 268 6.79 -26.20 -27.81
CA ASP A 268 6.85 -25.82 -26.40
C ASP A 268 7.99 -24.83 -26.10
N GLN A 269 8.99 -24.75 -26.98
CA GLN A 269 10.07 -23.77 -26.93
C GLN A 269 9.69 -22.54 -27.75
N ALA A 270 9.41 -21.44 -27.05
CA ALA A 270 8.99 -20.20 -27.67
C ALA A 270 10.05 -19.63 -28.62
N ALA A 271 9.65 -19.34 -29.86
CA ALA A 271 10.53 -18.86 -30.91
C ALA A 271 10.52 -17.32 -31.02
N LEU A 272 10.69 -16.62 -29.89
CA LEU A 272 10.51 -15.15 -29.83
C LEU A 272 11.71 -14.34 -30.31
N VAL A 273 12.87 -14.97 -30.48
CA VAL A 273 14.14 -14.26 -30.77
C VAL A 273 14.79 -14.73 -32.07
N ASN A 274 14.44 -15.93 -32.52
CA ASN A 274 15.00 -16.55 -33.72
C ASN A 274 13.93 -16.70 -34.82
N PRO A 275 13.87 -15.79 -35.80
CA PRO A 275 12.94 -15.91 -36.94
C PRO A 275 13.16 -17.16 -37.79
N GLY A 276 14.37 -17.75 -37.73
CA GLY A 276 14.74 -18.94 -38.48
C GLY A 276 14.37 -20.26 -37.81
N ASN A 277 13.61 -20.25 -36.70
CA ASN A 277 13.29 -21.47 -35.96
C ASN A 277 12.48 -22.49 -36.77
N LYS A 278 11.50 -22.02 -37.55
CA LYS A 278 10.73 -22.85 -38.50
C LYS A 278 10.86 -22.28 -39.91
N ALA A 279 10.78 -23.16 -40.92
CA ALA A 279 10.76 -22.72 -42.31
C ALA A 279 9.46 -21.98 -42.63
N LEU A 280 9.48 -20.91 -43.45
CA LEU A 280 8.28 -20.18 -43.87
C LEU A 280 7.27 -21.10 -44.56
N THR A 281 7.76 -22.15 -45.24
CA THR A 281 6.93 -23.21 -45.83
C THR A 281 6.21 -24.08 -44.81
N GLN A 282 6.72 -24.17 -43.58
CA GLN A 282 6.06 -24.84 -42.46
C GLN A 282 5.09 -23.91 -41.73
N ILE A 283 5.24 -22.59 -41.85
CA ILE A 283 4.31 -21.62 -41.24
C ILE A 283 3.03 -21.50 -42.08
N VAL A 284 3.13 -21.68 -43.40
CA VAL A 284 2.01 -21.57 -44.34
C VAL A 284 1.47 -22.95 -44.74
N GLN A 285 0.17 -23.15 -44.56
CA GLN A 285 -0.58 -24.33 -44.98
C GLN A 285 -1.75 -23.92 -45.87
N GLU A 286 -1.87 -24.52 -47.07
CA GLU A 286 -3.00 -24.33 -47.99
C GLU A 286 -3.38 -22.84 -48.21
N ASP A 287 -2.38 -21.98 -48.44
CA ASP A 287 -2.52 -20.52 -48.62
C ASP A 287 -3.03 -19.73 -47.39
N SER A 288 -2.88 -20.30 -46.19
CA SER A 288 -3.15 -19.64 -44.91
C SER A 288 -1.97 -19.81 -43.94
N PHE A 289 -1.78 -18.84 -43.05
CA PHE A 289 -0.77 -18.94 -41.98
C PHE A 289 -1.35 -19.66 -40.76
N ARG A 290 -0.56 -20.56 -40.17
CA ARG A 290 -0.79 -21.05 -38.80
C ARG A 290 -0.47 -19.90 -37.83
N GLU A 291 -1.48 -19.47 -37.06
CA GLU A 291 -1.38 -18.27 -36.21
C GLU A 291 -0.24 -18.38 -35.19
N PHE A 292 -0.06 -19.58 -34.61
CA PHE A 292 0.92 -19.82 -33.57
C PHE A 292 2.35 -19.53 -34.03
N GLU A 293 2.75 -20.10 -35.16
CA GLU A 293 4.08 -19.91 -35.75
C GLU A 293 4.24 -18.51 -36.33
N PHE A 294 3.22 -18.00 -37.02
CA PHE A 294 3.32 -16.73 -37.73
C PHE A 294 3.49 -15.54 -36.79
N ARG A 295 2.72 -15.49 -35.69
CA ARG A 295 2.82 -14.44 -34.67
C ARG A 295 4.19 -14.44 -33.99
N GLN A 296 4.75 -15.61 -33.70
CA GLN A 296 6.10 -15.74 -33.15
C GLN A 296 7.18 -15.31 -34.15
N TYR A 297 7.03 -15.68 -35.43
CA TYR A 297 7.94 -15.26 -36.50
C TYR A 297 8.01 -13.73 -36.63
N LEU A 298 6.86 -13.04 -36.65
CA LEU A 298 6.80 -11.58 -36.72
C LEU A 298 7.48 -10.94 -35.50
N PHE A 299 7.16 -11.42 -34.30
CA PHE A 299 7.78 -10.92 -33.08
C PHE A 299 9.29 -11.14 -33.06
N ALA A 300 9.76 -12.29 -33.53
CA ALA A 300 11.20 -12.58 -33.65
C ALA A 300 11.90 -11.65 -34.64
N CYS A 301 11.24 -11.29 -35.75
CA CYS A 301 11.77 -10.29 -36.69
C CYS A 301 11.88 -8.92 -36.03
N GLN A 302 10.83 -8.49 -35.30
CA GLN A 302 10.83 -7.23 -34.54
C GLN A 302 11.94 -7.22 -33.47
N SER A 303 12.06 -8.29 -32.67
CA SER A 303 13.07 -8.38 -31.60
C SER A 303 14.49 -8.33 -32.17
N LYS A 304 14.76 -9.06 -33.27
CA LYS A 304 16.04 -9.03 -33.97
C LYS A 304 16.41 -7.61 -34.40
N LEU A 305 15.47 -6.86 -34.96
CA LEU A 305 15.69 -5.47 -35.37
C LEU A 305 15.88 -4.53 -34.17
N LEU A 306 15.11 -4.69 -33.10
CA LEU A 306 15.28 -3.92 -31.87
C LEU A 306 16.66 -4.13 -31.23
N PHE A 307 17.20 -5.35 -31.26
CA PHE A 307 18.56 -5.60 -30.82
C PHE A 307 19.60 -4.96 -31.74
N LYS A 308 19.40 -4.99 -33.07
CA LYS A 308 20.26 -4.25 -34.03
C LYS A 308 20.20 -2.72 -33.84
N LEU A 309 19.08 -2.20 -33.34
CA LEU A 309 18.91 -0.79 -32.97
C LEU A 309 19.42 -0.44 -31.57
N ASN A 310 20.00 -1.41 -30.84
CA ASN A 310 20.44 -1.24 -29.44
C ASN A 310 19.30 -0.81 -28.50
N ARG A 311 18.08 -1.34 -28.72
CA ARG A 311 16.85 -1.07 -27.92
C ARG A 311 16.36 -2.34 -27.17
N PRO A 312 17.18 -3.00 -26.33
CA PRO A 312 16.79 -4.24 -25.65
C PRO A 312 15.63 -4.05 -24.65
N ILE A 313 15.49 -2.87 -24.06
CA ILE A 313 14.42 -2.54 -23.10
C ILE A 313 13.05 -2.53 -23.78
N GLU A 314 13.00 -2.00 -25.00
CA GLU A 314 11.78 -2.02 -25.79
C GLU A 314 11.42 -3.43 -26.26
N ALA A 315 12.42 -4.24 -26.64
CA ALA A 315 12.20 -5.66 -26.93
C ALA A 315 11.60 -6.39 -25.72
N ALA A 316 12.10 -6.11 -24.50
CA ALA A 316 11.54 -6.66 -23.26
C ALA A 316 10.10 -6.19 -23.02
N SER A 317 9.80 -4.90 -23.19
CA SER A 317 8.47 -4.31 -22.97
C SER A 317 7.43 -4.83 -23.98
N ARG A 318 7.77 -4.82 -25.27
CA ARG A 318 6.92 -5.38 -26.35
C ARG A 318 6.74 -6.88 -26.15
N GLY A 319 7.80 -7.61 -25.79
CA GLY A 319 7.75 -9.05 -25.55
C GLY A 319 6.91 -9.44 -24.34
N TYR A 320 6.99 -8.69 -23.23
CA TYR A 320 6.11 -8.89 -22.08
C TYR A 320 4.64 -8.74 -22.47
N SER A 321 4.30 -7.69 -23.22
CA SER A 321 2.95 -7.44 -23.72
C SER A 321 2.49 -8.53 -24.70
N PHE A 322 3.36 -8.97 -25.61
CA PHE A 322 3.11 -10.05 -26.55
C PHE A 322 2.83 -11.37 -25.82
N ILE A 323 3.66 -11.76 -24.84
CA ILE A 323 3.51 -13.01 -24.08
C ILE A 323 2.17 -13.04 -23.34
N ILE A 324 1.76 -11.92 -22.72
CA ILE A 324 0.46 -11.84 -22.03
C ILE A 324 -0.70 -11.98 -23.02
N SER A 325 -0.66 -11.23 -24.12
CA SER A 325 -1.70 -11.27 -25.15
C SER A 325 -1.80 -12.66 -25.77
N PHE A 326 -0.67 -13.23 -26.17
CA PHE A 326 -0.61 -14.54 -26.80
C PHE A 326 -0.95 -15.67 -25.82
N SER A 327 -0.64 -15.54 -24.53
CA SER A 327 -1.12 -16.47 -23.50
C SER A 327 -2.65 -16.55 -23.44
N LYS A 328 -3.39 -15.47 -23.80
CA LYS A 328 -4.86 -15.50 -23.90
C LYS A 328 -5.29 -16.27 -25.16
N SER A 329 -4.63 -16.07 -26.29
CA SER A 329 -4.86 -16.85 -27.51
C SER A 329 -4.61 -18.35 -27.31
N LEU A 330 -3.54 -18.73 -26.59
CA LEU A 330 -3.27 -20.13 -26.22
C LEU A 330 -4.36 -20.72 -25.31
N ALA A 331 -4.95 -19.92 -24.43
CA ALA A 331 -6.05 -20.37 -23.58
C ALA A 331 -7.33 -20.67 -24.39
N LEU A 332 -7.62 -19.88 -25.43
CA LEU A 332 -8.76 -20.13 -26.32
C LEU A 332 -8.61 -21.44 -27.11
N HIS A 333 -7.37 -21.82 -27.44
CA HIS A 333 -7.03 -23.02 -28.23
C HIS A 333 -6.54 -24.19 -27.36
N GLU A 334 -6.74 -24.16 -26.05
CA GLU A 334 -6.23 -25.15 -25.09
C GLU A 334 -6.78 -26.59 -25.34
N ARG A 335 -7.83 -26.74 -26.15
CA ARG A 335 -8.39 -28.06 -26.52
C ARG A 335 -7.61 -28.79 -27.61
N ILE A 336 -6.95 -28.05 -28.50
CA ILE A 336 -6.20 -28.60 -29.64
C ILE A 336 -4.69 -28.65 -29.36
N LEU A 337 -4.23 -27.89 -28.38
CA LEU A 337 -2.83 -27.85 -27.98
C LEU A 337 -2.46 -29.00 -27.03
N PRO A 338 -1.17 -29.38 -26.97
CA PRO A 338 -0.66 -30.35 -25.99
C PRO A 338 -0.99 -29.96 -24.53
N PHE A 339 -0.94 -30.95 -23.64
CA PHE A 339 -1.32 -30.77 -22.24
C PHE A 339 -0.46 -29.71 -21.55
N CYS A 340 -1.11 -28.67 -21.01
CA CYS A 340 -0.46 -27.52 -20.36
C CYS A 340 0.55 -26.77 -21.25
N MET A 341 0.38 -26.83 -22.57
CA MET A 341 1.20 -26.12 -23.55
C MET A 341 1.33 -24.62 -23.23
N ARG A 342 0.23 -23.98 -22.80
CA ARG A 342 0.23 -22.56 -22.40
C ARG A 342 1.23 -22.29 -21.28
N GLU A 343 1.22 -23.10 -20.23
CA GLU A 343 2.11 -22.95 -19.09
C GLU A 343 3.57 -23.14 -19.51
N VAL A 344 3.85 -24.18 -20.28
CA VAL A 344 5.21 -24.50 -20.77
C VAL A 344 5.73 -23.39 -21.69
N TRP A 345 4.94 -23.00 -22.69
CA TRP A 345 5.31 -21.97 -23.67
C TRP A 345 5.53 -20.60 -23.01
N VAL A 346 4.71 -20.19 -22.05
CA VAL A 346 4.92 -18.90 -21.36
C VAL A 346 6.21 -18.93 -20.54
N THR A 347 6.52 -20.04 -19.89
CA THR A 347 7.79 -20.19 -19.16
C THR A 347 8.99 -20.11 -20.10
N THR A 348 8.99 -20.83 -21.22
CA THR A 348 10.09 -20.79 -22.20
C THR A 348 10.19 -19.42 -22.88
N ALA A 349 9.07 -18.78 -23.20
CA ALA A 349 9.00 -17.43 -23.77
C ALA A 349 9.63 -16.37 -22.87
N CYS A 350 9.26 -16.35 -21.58
CA CYS A 350 9.84 -15.43 -20.62
C CYS A 350 11.35 -15.64 -20.48
N LEU A 351 11.80 -16.89 -20.36
CA LEU A 351 13.23 -17.20 -20.20
C LEU A 351 14.04 -16.82 -21.45
N ALA A 352 13.58 -17.18 -22.64
CA ALA A 352 14.25 -16.83 -23.90
C ALA A 352 14.36 -15.31 -24.10
N LEU A 353 13.29 -14.57 -23.76
CA LEU A 353 13.29 -13.12 -23.86
C LEU A 353 14.23 -12.47 -22.83
N ILE A 354 14.25 -12.97 -21.59
CA ILE A 354 15.16 -12.48 -20.55
C ILE A 354 16.62 -12.71 -20.96
N GLU A 355 16.95 -13.91 -21.43
CA GLU A 355 18.30 -14.24 -21.89
C GLU A 355 18.72 -13.29 -23.02
N ALA A 356 17.91 -13.18 -24.07
CA ALA A 356 18.23 -12.33 -25.22
C ALA A 356 18.36 -10.85 -24.86
N THR A 357 17.49 -10.33 -24.01
CA THR A 357 17.51 -8.92 -23.61
C THR A 357 18.68 -8.61 -22.68
N THR A 358 19.04 -9.53 -21.79
CA THR A 358 20.20 -9.38 -20.89
C THR A 358 21.52 -9.47 -21.66
N SER A 359 21.65 -10.40 -22.62
CA SER A 359 22.86 -10.51 -23.45
C SER A 359 23.10 -9.31 -24.37
N ASN A 360 22.05 -8.57 -24.74
CA ASN A 360 22.14 -7.38 -25.59
C ASN A 360 22.09 -6.06 -24.81
N TYR A 361 21.98 -6.10 -23.49
CA TYR A 361 21.99 -4.90 -22.64
C TYR A 361 23.43 -4.42 -22.40
N LYS A 362 23.65 -3.10 -22.49
CA LYS A 362 24.94 -2.44 -22.25
C LYS A 362 24.76 -1.34 -21.21
N ASP A 363 25.44 -1.47 -20.07
CA ASP A 363 25.26 -0.58 -18.90
C ASP A 363 25.65 0.89 -19.17
N GLU A 364 26.52 1.16 -20.15
CA GLU A 364 27.25 2.44 -20.26
C GLU A 364 26.45 3.61 -20.86
N LEU A 365 25.19 3.41 -21.31
CA LEU A 365 24.47 4.40 -22.14
C LEU A 365 23.05 4.75 -21.67
N VAL A 366 22.59 4.22 -20.53
CA VAL A 366 21.16 4.27 -20.15
C VAL A 366 20.93 5.17 -18.93
N ALA A 367 19.95 6.07 -19.01
CA ALA A 367 19.55 6.90 -17.88
C ALA A 367 19.04 6.04 -16.71
N PRO A 368 19.29 6.41 -15.44
CA PRO A 368 19.02 5.56 -14.28
C PRO A 368 17.53 5.21 -14.10
N ASP A 369 16.60 6.02 -14.61
CA ASP A 369 15.17 5.70 -14.55
C ASP A 369 14.75 4.67 -15.62
N ILE A 370 15.40 4.67 -16.78
CA ILE A 370 15.18 3.70 -17.85
C ILE A 370 15.77 2.34 -17.46
N GLU A 371 16.93 2.34 -16.79
CA GLU A 371 17.55 1.14 -16.22
C GLU A 371 16.66 0.49 -15.14
N LYS A 372 16.12 1.28 -14.21
CA LYS A 372 15.14 0.78 -13.21
C LYS A 372 13.94 0.12 -13.88
N GLU A 373 13.45 0.72 -14.97
CA GLU A 373 12.30 0.21 -15.71
C GLU A 373 12.64 -1.12 -16.42
N PHE A 374 13.83 -1.23 -17.00
CA PHE A 374 14.31 -2.48 -17.59
C PHE A 374 14.34 -3.62 -16.56
N PHE A 375 14.95 -3.39 -15.40
CA PHE A 375 14.99 -4.39 -14.34
C PHE A 375 13.62 -4.67 -13.71
N ARG A 376 12.71 -3.69 -13.69
CA ARG A 376 11.31 -3.92 -13.33
C ARG A 376 10.66 -4.91 -14.28
N LEU A 377 10.81 -4.71 -15.59
CA LEU A 377 10.27 -5.57 -16.64
C LEU A 377 10.86 -7.00 -16.59
N LEU A 378 12.17 -7.15 -16.40
CA LEU A 378 12.78 -8.46 -16.19
C LEU A 378 12.19 -9.16 -14.96
N GLY A 379 12.01 -8.43 -13.85
CA GLY A 379 11.35 -8.96 -12.66
C GLY A 379 9.90 -9.42 -12.92
N ASP A 380 9.16 -8.73 -13.79
CA ASP A 380 7.80 -9.10 -14.17
C ASP A 380 7.79 -10.35 -15.07
N LEU A 381 8.74 -10.48 -16.00
CA LEU A 381 8.93 -11.69 -16.82
C LEU A 381 9.29 -12.90 -15.95
N TYR A 382 10.23 -12.76 -15.00
CA TYR A 382 10.56 -13.82 -14.04
C TYR A 382 9.36 -14.21 -13.18
N SER A 383 8.57 -13.23 -12.74
CA SER A 383 7.35 -13.47 -11.98
C SER A 383 6.33 -14.26 -12.81
N LEU A 384 6.13 -13.89 -14.07
CA LEU A 384 5.21 -14.58 -14.97
C LEU A 384 5.66 -16.04 -15.24
N ALA A 385 6.94 -16.25 -15.55
CA ALA A 385 7.53 -17.57 -15.72
C ALA A 385 7.36 -18.44 -14.48
N ARG A 386 7.64 -17.88 -13.30
CA ARG A 386 7.49 -18.54 -12.00
C ARG A 386 6.05 -18.96 -11.73
N VAL A 387 5.09 -18.08 -11.97
CA VAL A 387 3.66 -18.38 -11.75
C VAL A 387 3.22 -19.56 -12.61
N LYS A 388 3.64 -19.63 -13.88
CA LYS A 388 3.32 -20.75 -14.79
C LYS A 388 4.07 -22.03 -14.42
N PHE A 389 5.35 -21.92 -14.08
CA PHE A 389 6.17 -23.05 -13.65
C PHE A 389 5.65 -23.70 -12.37
N MET A 390 5.19 -22.91 -11.39
CA MET A 390 4.52 -23.43 -10.19
C MET A 390 3.25 -24.21 -10.52
N ARG A 391 2.45 -23.80 -11.54
CA ARG A 391 1.25 -24.57 -11.93
C ARG A 391 1.59 -25.98 -12.40
N LEU A 392 2.69 -26.15 -13.15
CA LEU A 392 3.16 -27.46 -13.61
C LEU A 392 3.49 -28.37 -12.42
N ALA A 393 4.18 -27.84 -11.41
CA ALA A 393 4.54 -28.58 -10.20
C ALA A 393 3.35 -29.08 -9.38
N TYR A 394 2.27 -28.30 -9.33
CA TYR A 394 1.03 -28.73 -8.66
C TYR A 394 0.33 -29.86 -9.40
N LEU A 395 0.40 -29.88 -10.73
CA LEU A 395 -0.23 -30.92 -11.56
C LEU A 395 0.47 -32.27 -11.45
N ILE A 396 1.79 -32.30 -11.19
CA ILE A 396 2.57 -33.53 -10.98
C ILE A 396 2.70 -33.94 -9.51
N GLY A 397 2.11 -33.15 -8.59
CA GLY A 397 2.00 -33.51 -7.18
C GLY A 397 3.13 -33.03 -6.28
N TYR A 398 4.06 -32.20 -6.76
CA TYR A 398 5.10 -31.58 -5.91
C TYR A 398 4.56 -30.45 -5.03
N GLY A 399 3.35 -29.97 -5.29
CA GLY A 399 2.70 -28.89 -4.54
C GLY A 399 2.59 -29.10 -3.01
N THR A 400 2.67 -30.34 -2.52
CA THR A 400 2.65 -30.67 -1.08
C THR A 400 4.02 -30.63 -0.41
N ASP A 401 5.08 -30.81 -1.20
CA ASP A 401 6.46 -30.97 -0.70
C ASP A 401 7.20 -29.62 -0.67
N ILE A 402 6.75 -28.65 -1.49
CA ILE A 402 7.28 -27.27 -1.54
C ILE A 402 7.13 -26.58 -0.18
N GLU A 403 8.25 -26.05 0.33
CA GLU A 403 8.22 -25.23 1.54
C GLU A 403 7.40 -23.95 1.36
N ARG A 404 6.52 -23.70 2.32
CA ARG A 404 5.76 -22.45 2.39
C ARG A 404 6.67 -21.30 2.81
N SER A 405 7.16 -20.55 1.84
CA SER A 405 7.66 -19.19 2.05
C SER A 405 6.53 -18.16 1.86
N PRO A 406 6.63 -16.94 2.40
CA PRO A 406 5.67 -15.86 2.12
C PRO A 406 5.51 -15.57 0.62
N VAL A 407 6.61 -15.69 -0.13
CA VAL A 407 6.69 -15.45 -1.58
C VAL A 407 6.01 -16.58 -2.36
N ASN A 408 6.19 -17.84 -1.96
CA ASN A 408 5.48 -19.00 -2.54
C ASN A 408 4.00 -18.97 -2.16
N SER A 409 3.68 -18.66 -0.90
CA SER A 409 2.30 -18.60 -0.40
C SER A 409 1.47 -17.54 -1.11
N ALA A 410 2.01 -16.34 -1.34
CA ALA A 410 1.33 -15.26 -2.07
C ALA A 410 1.10 -15.61 -3.56
N SER A 411 2.11 -16.19 -4.22
CA SER A 411 1.98 -16.60 -5.62
C SER A 411 0.95 -17.72 -5.79
N LEU A 412 0.84 -18.62 -4.80
CA LEU A 412 -0.10 -19.74 -4.79
C LEU A 412 -1.52 -19.35 -4.37
N SER A 413 -1.68 -18.36 -3.48
CA SER A 413 -3.00 -17.85 -3.10
C SER A 413 -3.68 -17.01 -4.19
N LEU A 414 -2.89 -16.45 -5.12
CA LEU A 414 -3.38 -15.69 -6.28
C LEU A 414 -3.69 -16.59 -7.49
N LEU A 415 -3.39 -17.88 -7.40
CA LEU A 415 -3.54 -18.81 -8.51
C LEU A 415 -4.86 -19.58 -8.39
N PRO A 416 -5.83 -19.38 -9.31
CA PRO A 416 -6.91 -20.34 -9.45
C PRO A 416 -6.33 -21.70 -9.86
N TRP A 417 -7.01 -22.78 -9.48
CA TRP A 417 -6.62 -24.13 -9.87
C TRP A 417 -6.31 -24.22 -11.37
N PRO A 418 -5.24 -24.90 -11.81
CA PRO A 418 -5.05 -25.21 -13.21
C PRO A 418 -6.26 -26.01 -13.70
N LYS A 419 -6.98 -25.45 -14.68
CA LYS A 419 -8.15 -26.04 -15.32
C LYS A 419 -7.79 -26.40 -16.76
N PRO A 420 -6.92 -27.40 -17.00
CA PRO A 420 -6.62 -27.79 -18.37
C PRO A 420 -7.92 -28.17 -19.07
N ALA A 421 -8.11 -27.66 -20.28
CA ALA A 421 -9.35 -27.85 -21.03
C ALA A 421 -9.61 -29.34 -21.34
N VAL A 422 -8.52 -30.11 -21.50
CA VAL A 422 -8.51 -31.56 -21.72
C VAL A 422 -7.59 -32.21 -20.67
N TRP A 423 -8.10 -33.20 -19.96
CA TRP A 423 -7.32 -33.97 -18.98
C TRP A 423 -6.76 -35.25 -19.60
N PRO A 424 -5.47 -35.58 -19.37
CA PRO A 424 -4.83 -36.76 -19.94
C PRO A 424 -5.38 -38.07 -19.37
N THR A 425 -5.30 -39.15 -20.14
CA THR A 425 -5.66 -40.51 -19.72
C THR A 425 -4.58 -41.14 -18.86
N VAL A 426 -4.96 -42.06 -17.97
CA VAL A 426 -3.99 -42.82 -17.17
C VAL A 426 -3.22 -43.79 -18.08
N PRO A 427 -1.88 -43.81 -18.07
CA PRO A 427 -1.07 -44.77 -18.81
C PRO A 427 -1.38 -46.22 -18.40
N ALA A 428 -1.28 -47.17 -19.33
CA ALA A 428 -1.51 -48.59 -19.06
C ALA A 428 -0.50 -49.16 -18.04
N ASP A 429 0.71 -48.59 -17.95
CA ASP A 429 1.79 -49.01 -17.05
C ASP A 429 1.73 -48.38 -15.65
N ALA A 430 0.67 -47.60 -15.35
CA ALA A 430 0.53 -46.85 -14.10
C ALA A 430 0.53 -47.75 -12.84
N SER A 431 0.15 -49.01 -12.95
CA SER A 431 0.13 -49.98 -11.83
C SER A 431 1.51 -50.26 -11.24
N THR A 432 2.57 -50.21 -12.04
CA THR A 432 3.97 -50.40 -11.60
C THR A 432 4.56 -49.13 -10.99
N GLU A 433 4.22 -47.95 -11.52
CA GLU A 433 4.68 -46.66 -11.00
C GLU A 433 3.97 -46.25 -9.70
N LEU A 434 2.69 -46.63 -9.54
CA LEU A 434 1.92 -46.43 -8.31
C LEU A 434 2.61 -47.05 -7.09
N ILE A 435 3.22 -48.24 -7.25
CA ILE A 435 3.92 -48.96 -6.18
C ILE A 435 5.21 -48.23 -5.79
N LEU A 436 6.00 -47.79 -6.77
CA LEU A 436 7.25 -47.05 -6.55
C LEU A 436 7.03 -45.65 -5.91
N GLN A 437 6.04 -44.89 -6.36
CA GLN A 437 5.69 -43.58 -5.77
C GLN A 437 5.08 -43.70 -4.36
N THR A 438 4.37 -44.78 -4.04
CA THR A 438 3.87 -45.01 -2.66
C THR A 438 4.99 -45.34 -1.67
N THR A 439 6.07 -45.99 -2.11
CA THR A 439 7.22 -46.33 -1.25
C THR A 439 8.19 -45.17 -1.00
N SER A 440 8.37 -44.25 -1.95
CA SER A 440 9.29 -43.12 -1.81
C SER A 440 8.71 -41.93 -1.02
N ARG A 441 7.38 -41.79 -0.94
CA ARG A 441 6.70 -40.68 -0.24
C ARG A 441 6.41 -40.94 1.24
N THR A 442 7.13 -41.88 1.86
CA THR A 442 7.00 -42.20 3.29
C THR A 442 7.58 -41.07 4.14
N LYS A 443 6.71 -40.36 4.88
CA LYS A 443 7.05 -39.20 5.70
C LYS A 443 8.07 -39.55 6.80
N SER A 444 9.22 -38.90 6.80
CA SER A 444 10.06 -38.77 8.00
C SER A 444 9.37 -37.82 8.99
N PHE A 445 9.36 -38.20 10.27
CA PHE A 445 8.73 -37.46 11.35
C PHE A 445 9.30 -36.04 11.47
N GLY A 446 8.47 -35.01 11.27
CA GLY A 446 8.81 -33.62 11.54
C GLY A 446 7.68 -32.65 11.16
N ILE A 447 7.15 -31.93 12.15
CA ILE A 447 6.24 -30.78 12.11
C ILE A 447 5.10 -30.89 11.08
N GLN A 448 3.85 -31.07 11.55
CA GLN A 448 2.66 -30.96 10.69
C GLN A 448 2.61 -29.60 9.99
N ARG A 449 3.07 -29.56 8.73
CA ARG A 449 2.84 -28.45 7.80
C ARG A 449 1.33 -28.38 7.57
N LYS A 450 0.64 -27.34 8.05
CA LYS A 450 -0.78 -27.11 7.74
C LYS A 450 -0.96 -27.17 6.21
N PRO A 451 -1.92 -27.92 5.64
CA PRO A 451 -2.19 -27.96 4.19
C PRO A 451 -2.75 -26.63 3.68
N LEU A 452 -2.48 -26.28 2.40
CA LEU A 452 -2.88 -24.99 1.78
C LEU A 452 -4.40 -24.91 1.64
N PRO A 453 -5.00 -23.71 1.53
CA PRO A 453 -6.44 -23.56 1.29
C PRO A 453 -6.93 -24.20 -0.03
N LEU A 454 -6.00 -24.64 -0.87
CA LEU A 454 -6.23 -25.37 -2.12
C LEU A 454 -6.20 -26.87 -1.82
N GLU A 455 -7.34 -27.40 -1.40
CA GLU A 455 -7.52 -28.81 -1.09
C GLU A 455 -7.38 -29.69 -2.36
N PRO A 456 -6.60 -30.78 -2.39
CA PRO A 456 -6.49 -31.70 -3.53
C PRO A 456 -7.82 -32.24 -4.07
N THR A 457 -8.87 -32.12 -3.27
CA THR A 457 -10.27 -32.43 -3.61
C THR A 457 -10.80 -31.57 -4.76
N VAL A 458 -10.35 -30.32 -4.94
CA VAL A 458 -10.84 -29.44 -6.03
C VAL A 458 -10.25 -29.87 -7.36
N LEU A 459 -8.96 -30.21 -7.41
CA LEU A 459 -8.33 -30.79 -8.60
C LEU A 459 -8.94 -32.14 -8.96
N LEU A 460 -9.16 -33.00 -7.96
CA LEU A 460 -9.86 -34.27 -8.13
C LEU A 460 -11.28 -34.08 -8.71
N ARG A 461 -12.05 -33.11 -8.19
CA ARG A 461 -13.40 -32.79 -8.66
C ARG A 461 -13.41 -32.21 -10.07
N GLU A 462 -12.53 -31.24 -10.36
CA GLU A 462 -12.48 -30.58 -11.67
C GLU A 462 -11.97 -31.53 -12.77
N ALA A 463 -10.94 -32.34 -12.49
CA ALA A 463 -10.43 -33.34 -13.42
C ALA A 463 -11.51 -34.35 -13.81
N ASN A 464 -12.20 -34.90 -12.81
CA ASN A 464 -13.28 -35.86 -13.05
C ASN A 464 -14.51 -35.21 -13.71
N ARG A 465 -14.85 -33.95 -13.38
CA ARG A 465 -15.93 -33.20 -14.06
C ARG A 465 -15.66 -33.01 -15.55
N ARG A 466 -14.45 -32.58 -15.91
CA ARG A 466 -14.05 -32.30 -17.31
C ARG A 466 -13.92 -33.58 -18.14
N ARG A 467 -13.43 -34.67 -17.54
CA ARG A 467 -13.43 -36.00 -18.18
C ARG A 467 -14.85 -36.51 -18.44
N ALA A 468 -15.77 -36.36 -17.48
CA ALA A 468 -17.16 -36.76 -17.65
C ALA A 468 -17.87 -35.96 -18.76
N SER A 469 -17.55 -34.67 -18.92
CA SER A 469 -18.11 -33.85 -20.02
C SER A 469 -17.63 -34.26 -21.42
N LEU A 470 -16.50 -34.96 -21.53
CA LEU A 470 -16.00 -35.50 -22.81
C LEU A 470 -16.58 -36.87 -23.14
N SER A 471 -16.95 -37.68 -22.14
CA SER A 471 -17.61 -39.00 -22.30
C SER A 471 -19.07 -38.85 -22.78
N ALA A 472 -19.72 -37.74 -22.44
CA ALA A 472 -21.07 -37.38 -22.90
C ALA A 472 -21.06 -36.76 -24.31
N GLY A 473 -20.64 -37.50 -25.34
CA GLY A 473 -20.64 -37.02 -26.72
C GLY A 473 -22.03 -37.05 -27.39
N ASN A 474 -22.42 -35.91 -27.97
CA ASN A 474 -23.46 -35.69 -29.01
C ASN A 474 -24.95 -35.71 -28.63
N MET A 475 -25.49 -34.53 -28.26
CA MET A 475 -26.71 -34.00 -28.90
C MET A 475 -26.64 -32.47 -29.06
N SER A 476 -26.82 -32.05 -30.31
CA SER A 476 -27.13 -30.69 -30.84
C SER A 476 -26.16 -29.53 -30.58
N GLU A 477 -25.48 -29.15 -31.66
CA GLU A 477 -25.24 -27.75 -32.02
C GLU A 477 -26.55 -26.92 -32.02
N MET A 478 -26.41 -25.63 -31.69
CA MET A 478 -27.09 -24.42 -32.22
C MET A 478 -27.33 -23.42 -31.07
N PHE A 479 -26.56 -22.34 -31.03
CA PHE A 479 -26.93 -21.03 -31.58
C PHE A 479 -28.28 -20.54 -31.07
N ASP A 480 -28.23 -19.56 -30.15
CA ASP A 480 -29.36 -18.68 -29.90
C ASP A 480 -28.99 -17.28 -30.39
N SER A 481 -29.48 -16.93 -31.57
CA SER A 481 -29.43 -15.59 -32.15
C SER A 481 -30.69 -15.37 -32.96
N ARG A 482 -31.66 -14.71 -32.33
CA ARG A 482 -32.74 -13.87 -32.87
C ARG A 482 -33.57 -14.38 -34.06
N GLN A 483 -34.86 -14.51 -33.78
CA GLN A 483 -35.98 -14.76 -34.69
C GLN A 483 -36.09 -13.78 -35.88
N GLY A 484 -36.49 -14.33 -37.04
CA GLY A 484 -37.12 -13.65 -38.18
C GLY A 484 -37.74 -14.71 -39.12
N PRO A 485 -38.97 -14.56 -39.67
CA PRO A 485 -39.73 -15.70 -40.20
C PRO A 485 -39.75 -15.84 -41.73
N MET A 486 -39.66 -17.12 -42.15
CA MET A 486 -40.45 -17.86 -43.18
C MET A 486 -40.40 -17.57 -44.70
N GLU A 487 -40.63 -18.71 -45.41
CA GLU A 487 -40.97 -18.97 -46.83
C GLU A 487 -39.79 -19.12 -47.81
N GLY A 488 -39.66 -20.15 -48.66
CA GLY A 488 -40.46 -21.35 -48.98
C GLY A 488 -39.97 -21.97 -50.32
N SER A 489 -40.02 -23.32 -50.45
CA SER A 489 -40.14 -24.20 -51.65
C SER A 489 -39.33 -23.91 -52.95
N GLY A 490 -38.74 -24.86 -53.69
CA GLY A 490 -38.78 -26.32 -53.72
C GLY A 490 -38.23 -26.87 -55.07
N PHE A 491 -38.02 -28.20 -55.14
CA PHE A 491 -38.03 -29.10 -56.33
C PHE A 491 -36.97 -28.88 -57.46
N ASP A 492 -36.31 -29.88 -58.09
CA ASP A 492 -36.30 -31.34 -57.97
C ASP A 492 -35.15 -32.02 -58.77
N SER A 493 -34.76 -33.23 -58.36
CA SER A 493 -34.22 -34.39 -59.13
C SER A 493 -32.84 -34.34 -59.86
N SER A 494 -32.12 -35.45 -60.14
CA SER A 494 -31.71 -36.68 -59.42
C SER A 494 -30.69 -37.41 -60.31
N THR A 495 -29.59 -38.00 -59.77
CA THR A 495 -29.12 -39.38 -60.14
C THR A 495 -28.01 -39.93 -59.20
N ARG A 496 -28.45 -40.84 -58.31
CA ARG A 496 -27.87 -42.12 -57.81
C ARG A 496 -26.39 -42.26 -57.39
N MET A 497 -26.20 -42.64 -56.10
CA MET A 497 -25.74 -43.99 -55.70
C MET A 497 -26.02 -44.31 -54.20
N SER A 498 -26.80 -45.39 -53.99
CA SER A 498 -27.02 -46.32 -52.84
C SER A 498 -27.38 -45.85 -51.40
N PRO A 499 -28.40 -46.48 -50.73
CA PRO A 499 -28.99 -46.00 -49.47
C PRO A 499 -28.59 -46.78 -48.20
N PRO A 500 -28.82 -46.20 -47.00
CA PRO A 500 -28.67 -46.85 -45.69
C PRO A 500 -29.98 -47.53 -45.22
N ARG A 501 -29.86 -48.63 -44.47
CA ARG A 501 -30.99 -49.26 -43.76
C ARG A 501 -31.22 -48.58 -42.40
N LYS A 502 -32.45 -48.12 -42.17
CA LYS A 502 -32.97 -47.68 -40.86
C LYS A 502 -34.00 -48.69 -40.33
N ALA A 503 -34.01 -48.78 -39.00
CA ALA A 503 -35.13 -49.01 -38.08
C ALA A 503 -35.66 -50.44 -37.83
N LEU A 504 -35.72 -50.83 -36.55
CA LEU A 504 -36.93 -50.85 -35.69
C LEU A 504 -36.52 -51.41 -34.31
N ALA A 505 -36.42 -50.60 -33.26
CA ALA A 505 -37.49 -50.18 -32.34
C ALA A 505 -37.91 -51.27 -31.32
N SER A 506 -37.69 -51.00 -30.03
CA SER A 506 -38.71 -51.28 -28.99
C SER A 506 -38.40 -50.54 -27.68
N SER A 507 -39.42 -49.81 -27.25
CA SER A 507 -39.63 -49.17 -25.95
C SER A 507 -39.42 -50.07 -24.73
N SER A 508 -38.98 -49.48 -23.61
CA SER A 508 -39.78 -49.44 -22.37
C SER A 508 -39.09 -48.61 -21.29
N MET A 509 -39.82 -47.64 -20.74
CA MET A 509 -39.50 -47.06 -19.43
C MET A 509 -39.70 -48.12 -18.34
N SER A 510 -38.76 -48.24 -17.42
CA SER A 510 -39.01 -48.82 -16.09
C SER A 510 -38.20 -48.05 -15.03
N ARG A 511 -38.93 -47.28 -14.21
CA ARG A 511 -38.48 -46.82 -12.90
C ARG A 511 -38.37 -48.04 -11.98
N THR A 512 -37.24 -48.24 -11.31
CA THR A 512 -37.17 -48.73 -9.91
C THR A 512 -35.72 -48.80 -9.41
N ASN A 513 -35.55 -48.47 -8.13
CA ASN A 513 -34.31 -48.56 -7.34
C ASN A 513 -33.76 -49.99 -7.22
N SER A 514 -32.43 -50.18 -7.38
CA SER A 514 -31.54 -50.99 -6.52
C SER A 514 -30.18 -51.30 -7.19
N SER A 515 -29.10 -51.29 -6.40
CA SER A 515 -27.65 -51.44 -6.67
C SER A 515 -27.17 -52.70 -7.44
N PRO A 516 -25.85 -52.93 -7.60
CA PRO A 516 -24.92 -52.38 -8.60
C PRO A 516 -24.48 -53.47 -9.62
N GLY A 517 -24.57 -53.21 -10.91
CA GLY A 517 -24.12 -54.11 -11.97
C GLY A 517 -22.89 -53.57 -12.70
N ASN A 518 -21.82 -54.37 -12.74
CA ASN A 518 -20.58 -54.14 -13.50
C ASN A 518 -20.85 -53.66 -14.93
N PHE A 519 -20.42 -52.43 -15.23
CA PHE A 519 -20.08 -52.01 -16.58
C PHE A 519 -18.61 -51.59 -16.59
N GLU A 520 -17.74 -52.51 -17.04
CA GLU A 520 -16.35 -52.23 -17.37
C GLU A 520 -16.30 -51.47 -18.70
N GLY A 521 -16.31 -50.14 -18.62
CA GLY A 521 -15.74 -49.25 -19.62
C GLY A 521 -14.67 -48.41 -18.92
N SER A 522 -13.41 -48.57 -19.29
CA SER A 522 -12.24 -47.97 -18.60
C SER A 522 -12.23 -46.42 -18.56
N ILE A 523 -13.17 -45.76 -19.23
CA ILE A 523 -13.27 -44.30 -19.33
C ILE A 523 -14.17 -43.69 -18.23
N ASP A 524 -15.07 -44.45 -17.59
CA ASP A 524 -16.10 -43.93 -16.68
C ASP A 524 -15.74 -43.94 -15.18
N ARG A 525 -14.61 -44.55 -14.79
CA ARG A 525 -14.17 -44.50 -13.39
C ARG A 525 -13.49 -43.16 -13.08
N PRO A 526 -13.88 -42.46 -11.99
CA PRO A 526 -13.19 -41.25 -11.56
C PRO A 526 -11.73 -41.58 -11.18
N MET A 527 -10.79 -40.79 -11.71
CA MET A 527 -9.38 -40.88 -11.34
C MET A 527 -9.20 -40.56 -9.86
N ARG A 528 -8.30 -41.28 -9.21
CA ARG A 528 -7.74 -40.96 -7.89
C ARG A 528 -6.65 -39.89 -8.03
N LEU A 529 -6.35 -39.17 -6.95
CA LEU A 529 -5.33 -38.11 -6.97
C LEU A 529 -3.95 -38.58 -7.48
N ALA A 530 -3.51 -39.78 -7.09
CA ALA A 530 -2.26 -40.38 -7.58
C ALA A 530 -2.30 -40.68 -9.08
N GLU A 531 -3.43 -41.16 -9.59
CA GLU A 531 -3.63 -41.42 -11.03
C GLU A 531 -3.62 -40.11 -11.82
N ILE A 532 -4.09 -39.00 -11.23
CA ILE A 532 -4.02 -37.66 -11.85
C ILE A 532 -2.58 -37.18 -11.96
N PHE A 533 -1.78 -37.34 -10.92
CA PHE A 533 -0.37 -36.92 -10.93
C PHE A 533 0.44 -37.71 -11.97
N ILE A 534 0.27 -39.03 -12.03
CA ILE A 534 0.96 -39.89 -13.02
C ILE A 534 0.51 -39.54 -14.45
N ALA A 535 -0.80 -39.34 -14.68
CA ALA A 535 -1.30 -38.96 -15.99
C ALA A 535 -0.78 -37.58 -16.44
N ALA A 536 -0.71 -36.61 -15.52
CA ALA A 536 -0.18 -35.29 -15.79
C ALA A 536 1.34 -35.32 -16.06
N GLU A 537 2.11 -36.08 -15.29
CA GLU A 537 3.56 -36.25 -15.47
C GLU A 537 3.87 -36.87 -16.84
N HIS A 538 3.18 -37.95 -17.20
CA HIS A 538 3.36 -38.60 -18.50
C HIS A 538 2.97 -37.68 -19.67
N ALA A 539 1.87 -36.93 -19.55
CA ALA A 539 1.45 -35.98 -20.59
C ALA A 539 2.39 -34.78 -20.72
N LEU A 540 2.95 -34.28 -19.62
CA LEU A 540 3.96 -33.22 -19.64
C LEU A 540 5.27 -33.70 -20.26
N LYS A 541 5.68 -34.95 -20.01
CA LYS A 541 6.86 -35.55 -20.65
C LYS A 541 6.75 -35.62 -22.18
N GLN A 542 5.53 -35.76 -22.70
CA GLN A 542 5.26 -35.69 -24.15
C GLN A 542 5.21 -34.27 -24.68
N THR A 543 4.89 -33.28 -23.82
CA THR A 543 4.75 -31.87 -24.21
C THR A 543 6.09 -31.12 -24.17
N ILE A 544 6.93 -31.40 -23.17
CA ILE A 544 8.20 -30.69 -22.96
C ILE A 544 9.30 -31.36 -23.79
N SER A 545 9.79 -30.65 -24.80
CA SER A 545 10.91 -31.09 -25.64
C SER A 545 12.26 -30.71 -25.05
N ASN A 546 12.34 -29.62 -24.26
CA ASN A 546 13.58 -29.16 -23.67
C ASN A 546 14.02 -30.07 -22.50
N PRO A 547 15.18 -30.76 -22.58
CA PRO A 547 15.61 -31.70 -21.55
C PRO A 547 15.97 -31.02 -20.22
N GLU A 548 16.43 -29.76 -20.23
CA GLU A 548 16.73 -29.00 -19.01
C GLU A 548 15.45 -28.59 -18.28
N LEU A 549 14.43 -28.15 -19.04
CA LEU A 549 13.12 -27.85 -18.47
C LEU A 549 12.46 -29.12 -17.92
N TRP A 550 12.56 -30.26 -18.61
CA TRP A 550 12.07 -31.52 -18.07
C TRP A 550 12.84 -31.97 -16.82
N LYS A 551 14.17 -31.84 -16.83
CA LYS A 551 15.01 -32.13 -15.66
C LYS A 551 14.52 -31.32 -14.45
N SER A 552 14.18 -30.05 -14.63
CA SER A 552 13.61 -29.21 -13.58
C SER A 552 12.27 -29.68 -13.00
N LEU A 553 11.54 -30.57 -13.68
CA LEU A 553 10.29 -31.18 -13.19
C LEU A 553 10.44 -32.67 -12.84
N SER A 554 11.64 -33.24 -13.01
CA SER A 554 11.90 -34.68 -12.79
C SER A 554 12.02 -35.07 -11.30
N SER A 555 12.33 -34.12 -10.43
CA SER A 555 12.39 -34.34 -8.97
C SER A 555 11.99 -33.09 -8.21
N SER A 556 11.54 -33.27 -6.95
CA SER A 556 11.20 -32.15 -6.07
C SER A 556 12.42 -31.25 -5.77
N GLU A 557 13.62 -31.82 -5.68
CA GLU A 557 14.86 -31.08 -5.41
C GLU A 557 15.27 -30.19 -6.59
N GLU A 558 15.22 -30.73 -7.81
CA GLU A 558 15.57 -29.96 -9.02
C GLU A 558 14.54 -28.88 -9.31
N PHE A 559 13.26 -29.17 -9.02
CA PHE A 559 12.19 -28.17 -9.09
C PHE A 559 12.45 -27.01 -8.13
N GLU A 560 12.79 -27.30 -6.87
CA GLU A 560 13.12 -26.26 -5.89
C GLU A 560 14.36 -25.46 -6.32
N ARG A 561 15.37 -26.10 -6.91
CA ARG A 561 16.57 -25.45 -7.45
C ARG A 561 16.22 -24.45 -8.57
N CYS A 562 15.43 -24.87 -9.56
CA CYS A 562 14.99 -24.00 -10.65
C CYS A 562 14.03 -22.90 -10.17
N LEU A 563 13.15 -23.20 -9.22
CA LEU A 563 12.29 -22.20 -8.59
C LEU A 563 13.10 -21.14 -7.84
N LEU A 564 14.15 -21.56 -7.12
CA LEU A 564 15.06 -20.65 -6.42
C LEU A 564 15.80 -19.74 -7.41
N ILE A 565 16.23 -20.25 -8.55
CA ILE A 565 16.84 -19.46 -9.64
C ILE A 565 15.85 -18.41 -10.15
N LEU A 566 14.62 -18.79 -10.50
CA LEU A 566 13.57 -17.85 -10.95
C LEU A 566 13.25 -16.78 -9.90
N VAL A 567 13.33 -17.13 -8.61
CA VAL A 567 13.12 -16.20 -7.48
C VAL A 567 14.32 -15.27 -7.29
N LEU A 568 15.54 -15.81 -7.26
CA LEU A 568 16.77 -15.07 -7.01
C LEU A 568 17.08 -14.08 -8.13
N PHE A 569 16.94 -14.47 -9.41
CA PHE A 569 17.19 -13.55 -10.52
C PHE A 569 16.10 -12.46 -10.62
N GLY A 570 14.84 -12.79 -10.35
CA GLY A 570 13.77 -11.80 -10.23
C GLY A 570 13.96 -10.80 -9.07
N LEU A 571 14.74 -11.16 -8.05
CA LEU A 571 15.07 -10.32 -6.89
C LEU A 571 16.40 -9.57 -7.05
N ALA A 572 17.44 -10.21 -7.62
CA ALA A 572 18.79 -9.68 -7.78
C ALA A 572 18.85 -8.52 -8.79
N LEU A 573 17.99 -8.53 -9.81
CA LEU A 573 17.94 -7.47 -10.82
C LEU A 573 17.39 -6.15 -10.27
N LYS A 574 16.85 -6.10 -9.03
CA LYS A 574 16.31 -4.85 -8.44
C LYS A 574 17.28 -4.12 -7.49
N SER A 575 18.58 -4.44 -7.43
CA SER A 575 19.59 -3.65 -6.70
C SER A 575 21.05 -4.08 -6.93
N SER A 576 21.97 -3.11 -6.92
CA SER A 576 23.38 -3.19 -7.30
C SER A 576 24.38 -3.77 -6.27
N THR A 577 23.94 -4.43 -5.20
CA THR A 577 24.87 -5.13 -4.28
C THR A 577 24.34 -6.48 -3.81
N ALA A 578 25.12 -7.53 -4.08
CA ALA A 578 24.75 -8.92 -3.83
C ALA A 578 24.85 -9.29 -2.35
N ILE A 579 23.72 -9.64 -1.73
CA ILE A 579 23.70 -10.50 -0.53
C ILE A 579 23.36 -11.91 -1.02
N VAL A 580 24.28 -12.84 -0.82
CA VAL A 580 24.13 -14.25 -1.23
C VAL A 580 23.27 -14.98 -0.19
N LEU A 581 22.11 -15.50 -0.60
CA LEU A 581 21.27 -16.38 0.21
C LEU A 581 21.52 -17.84 -0.17
N HIS A 582 21.54 -18.74 0.83
CA HIS A 582 21.71 -20.18 0.62
C HIS A 582 20.35 -20.91 0.59
N PRO A 583 20.21 -22.06 -0.08
CA PRO A 583 18.98 -22.86 -0.04
C PRO A 583 18.62 -23.28 1.40
N GLY A 584 17.34 -23.17 1.78
CA GLY A 584 16.84 -23.52 3.12
C GLY A 584 16.66 -22.32 4.07
N ARG A 585 16.85 -22.55 5.37
CA ARG A 585 16.62 -21.55 6.42
C ARG A 585 17.76 -20.54 6.49
N ASN A 586 17.57 -19.39 5.86
CA ASN A 586 18.44 -18.23 6.03
C ASN A 586 18.03 -17.46 7.29
N THR A 587 18.97 -17.25 8.20
CA THR A 587 18.73 -16.39 9.37
C THR A 587 19.22 -15.00 9.03
N ILE A 588 18.28 -14.09 8.72
CA ILE A 588 18.58 -12.68 8.51
C ILE A 588 18.27 -11.96 9.82
N THR A 589 19.32 -11.53 10.51
CA THR A 589 19.18 -10.74 11.74
C THR A 589 19.00 -9.29 11.34
N LEU A 590 17.84 -8.72 11.66
CA LEU A 590 17.52 -7.30 11.42
C LEU A 590 17.26 -6.61 12.75
N ASP A 591 18.00 -5.54 13.00
CA ASP A 591 17.69 -4.61 14.07
C ASP A 591 16.48 -3.78 13.64
N LEU A 592 15.30 -4.13 14.15
CA LEU A 592 14.08 -3.40 13.89
C LEU A 592 13.81 -2.42 15.05
N PRO A 593 13.99 -1.10 14.85
CA PRO A 593 13.54 -0.14 15.83
C PRO A 593 12.00 -0.20 15.89
N PRO A 594 11.38 -0.48 17.05
CA PRO A 594 9.93 -0.51 17.19
C PRO A 594 9.32 0.82 16.72
N GLN A 595 8.22 0.78 15.95
CA GLN A 595 7.53 1.96 15.36
C GLN A 595 6.36 2.53 16.17
N LYS A 596 5.78 1.70 17.03
CA LYS A 596 4.81 2.04 18.07
C LYS A 596 4.94 1.01 19.21
N PRO A 597 4.54 1.31 20.46
CA PRO A 597 4.54 0.34 21.55
C PRO A 597 3.80 -0.94 21.16
N GLY A 598 4.50 -2.08 21.14
CA GLY A 598 3.94 -3.38 20.77
C GLY A 598 3.44 -3.55 19.34
N SER A 599 3.75 -2.60 18.46
CA SER A 599 3.36 -2.64 17.07
C SER A 599 4.60 -2.39 16.22
N TYR A 600 5.21 -3.47 15.79
CA TYR A 600 6.28 -3.43 14.83
C TYR A 600 5.62 -3.30 13.47
N VAL A 601 5.58 -2.08 12.94
CA VAL A 601 5.29 -1.90 11.52
C VAL A 601 6.48 -2.52 10.82
N LEU A 602 6.27 -3.67 10.20
CA LEU A 602 7.29 -4.38 9.46
C LEU A 602 7.56 -3.66 8.13
N GLY A 603 7.56 -2.32 8.12
CA GLY A 603 7.84 -1.46 6.97
C GLY A 603 9.21 -1.74 6.38
N VAL A 604 10.18 -2.14 7.20
CA VAL A 604 11.49 -2.61 6.75
C VAL A 604 11.38 -3.97 6.04
N LEU A 605 10.45 -4.85 6.46
CA LEU A 605 10.08 -6.07 5.73
C LEU A 605 8.92 -5.81 4.75
N THR A 606 8.60 -4.57 4.40
CA THR A 606 7.73 -4.26 3.26
C THR A 606 8.23 -3.03 2.55
N GLY A 607 9.09 -3.30 1.58
CA GLY A 607 9.88 -2.27 0.92
C GLY A 607 11.35 -2.43 1.22
N GLN A 608 11.90 -3.57 0.80
CA GLN A 608 13.32 -3.71 0.46
C GLN A 608 14.31 -3.81 1.63
N ILE A 609 14.82 -5.03 1.87
CA ILE A 609 16.01 -5.30 2.71
C ILE A 609 17.19 -5.52 1.75
N GLY A 610 18.10 -4.55 1.63
CA GLY A 610 19.15 -4.58 0.61
C GLY A 610 18.54 -4.68 -0.79
N PRO A 611 18.78 -5.77 -1.56
CA PRO A 611 18.09 -6.00 -2.82
C PRO A 611 16.67 -6.62 -2.72
N LEU A 612 16.23 -7.06 -1.53
CA LEU A 612 15.05 -7.93 -1.38
C LEU A 612 13.76 -7.17 -1.03
N ARG A 613 12.86 -6.99 -2.01
CA ARG A 613 11.57 -6.30 -1.79
C ARG A 613 10.45 -7.24 -1.34
N PHE A 614 9.95 -7.02 -0.13
CA PHE A 614 8.78 -7.73 0.41
C PHE A 614 7.48 -6.94 0.15
N ARG A 615 6.40 -7.62 -0.25
CA ARG A 615 5.04 -7.08 -0.41
C ARG A 615 4.08 -7.88 0.46
N SER A 616 3.15 -7.22 1.16
CA SER A 616 2.05 -7.88 1.87
C SER A 616 0.75 -7.69 1.07
N HIS A 617 0.02 -8.79 0.85
CA HIS A 617 -1.32 -8.80 0.25
C HIS A 617 -2.34 -9.02 1.38
N SER A 618 -3.24 -8.06 1.62
CA SER A 618 -4.38 -8.24 2.53
C SER A 618 -5.67 -8.38 1.73
N PHE A 619 -6.32 -9.55 1.85
CA PHE A 619 -7.73 -9.88 1.55
C PHE A 619 -8.43 -9.08 0.43
N SER A 620 -8.59 -9.69 -0.75
CA SER A 620 -9.65 -9.31 -1.69
C SER A 620 -11.00 -9.84 -1.20
N LYS A 621 -11.96 -8.95 -0.97
CA LYS A 621 -13.38 -9.32 -0.93
C LYS A 621 -13.80 -9.76 -2.34
N VAL A 622 -14.60 -10.82 -2.36
CA VAL A 622 -15.25 -11.46 -3.51
C VAL A 622 -15.83 -10.42 -4.49
N GLY A 623 -15.24 -10.33 -5.69
CA GLY A 623 -15.79 -9.67 -6.88
C GLY A 623 -15.88 -10.66 -8.04
N PRO A 624 -16.65 -10.37 -9.11
CA PRO A 624 -17.07 -11.35 -10.12
C PRO A 624 -15.92 -11.83 -11.03
N ALA A 625 -16.12 -13.01 -11.63
CA ALA A 625 -15.09 -13.90 -12.14
C ALA A 625 -14.34 -13.49 -13.42
N ASP A 626 -14.65 -12.35 -14.04
CA ASP A 626 -14.22 -12.07 -15.43
C ASP A 626 -13.45 -10.75 -15.63
N SER A 627 -12.92 -10.13 -14.57
CA SER A 627 -12.02 -8.97 -14.70
C SER A 627 -10.60 -9.28 -14.23
N ASP A 628 -9.68 -9.54 -15.16
CA ASP A 628 -8.23 -9.72 -14.92
C ASP A 628 -7.49 -8.38 -14.63
N ASP A 629 -8.21 -7.28 -14.39
CA ASP A 629 -7.68 -5.91 -14.31
C ASP A 629 -7.44 -5.37 -12.89
N PHE A 630 -7.31 -6.21 -11.86
CA PHE A 630 -6.97 -5.74 -10.52
C PHE A 630 -5.49 -5.97 -10.16
N MET A 631 -4.60 -5.24 -10.84
CA MET A 631 -3.42 -4.71 -10.16
C MET A 631 -3.92 -3.67 -9.17
N SER A 632 -4.08 -4.06 -7.92
CA SER A 632 -4.47 -3.16 -6.84
C SER A 632 -3.58 -1.91 -6.85
N TYR A 633 -4.15 -0.75 -7.19
CA TYR A 633 -3.62 0.58 -6.83
C TYR A 633 -3.64 0.80 -5.30
N GLU A 634 -3.45 -0.25 -4.50
CA GLU A 634 -3.41 -0.15 -3.06
C GLU A 634 -1.96 0.00 -2.61
N LYS A 635 -1.71 1.07 -1.86
CA LYS A 635 -0.47 1.28 -1.10
C LYS A 635 -0.07 -0.05 -0.44
N PRO A 636 1.22 -0.47 -0.48
CA PRO A 636 1.64 -1.75 0.08
C PRO A 636 1.12 -1.88 1.51
N ALA A 637 0.31 -2.91 1.78
CA ALA A 637 -0.22 -3.15 3.10
C ALA A 637 0.97 -3.35 4.03
N LYS A 638 1.20 -2.42 4.96
CA LYS A 638 2.28 -2.46 5.94
C LYS A 638 1.87 -3.50 7.00
N PRO A 639 2.45 -4.72 7.03
CA PRO A 639 2.05 -5.72 8.00
C PRO A 639 2.53 -5.24 9.36
N ILE A 640 1.57 -5.11 10.27
CA ILE A 640 1.82 -4.65 11.63
C ILE A 640 1.90 -5.90 12.49
N LEU A 641 3.11 -6.24 12.94
CA LEU A 641 3.29 -7.29 13.92
C LEU A 641 2.93 -6.71 15.28
N LYS A 642 1.70 -7.01 15.70
CA LYS A 642 1.18 -6.67 17.02
C LYS A 642 1.66 -7.72 18.00
N VAL A 643 2.54 -7.33 18.91
CA VAL A 643 3.00 -8.17 20.01
C VAL A 643 1.87 -8.25 21.03
N PHE A 644 1.50 -9.48 21.40
CA PHE A 644 0.38 -9.77 22.30
C PHE A 644 0.45 -9.03 23.65
N LYS A 645 1.68 -8.70 24.11
CA LYS A 645 1.95 -7.77 25.21
C LYS A 645 2.94 -6.69 24.74
N PRO A 646 2.48 -5.48 24.38
CA PRO A 646 3.34 -4.36 24.01
C PRO A 646 4.38 -4.05 25.09
N ARG A 647 5.66 -3.96 24.70
CA ARG A 647 6.68 -3.35 25.55
C ARG A 647 6.63 -1.83 25.35
N ALA A 648 6.61 -1.06 26.43
CA ALA A 648 6.77 0.40 26.37
C ALA A 648 8.20 0.75 25.91
N LEU A 649 8.32 1.72 24.98
CA LEU A 649 9.61 2.22 24.48
C LEU A 649 10.08 3.45 25.25
N VAL A 650 9.10 4.18 25.77
CA VAL A 650 9.24 5.34 26.63
C VAL A 650 8.07 5.29 27.60
N ASP A 651 8.32 5.72 28.82
CA ASP A 651 7.30 5.92 29.82
C ASP A 651 7.28 7.42 30.19
N LEU A 652 6.12 8.05 30.04
CA LEU A 652 5.87 9.43 30.43
C LEU A 652 5.01 9.40 31.68
N ASP A 653 5.43 9.95 32.80
CA ASP A 653 4.58 9.98 33.99
C ASP A 653 4.55 11.35 34.63
N ALA A 654 3.47 11.65 35.33
CA ALA A 654 3.43 12.86 36.13
C ALA A 654 4.32 12.66 37.36
N ALA A 655 5.40 13.42 37.47
CA ALA A 655 6.23 13.48 38.66
C ALA A 655 5.56 14.38 39.73
N VAL A 656 4.31 14.08 40.07
CA VAL A 656 3.51 14.85 41.03
C VAL A 656 2.99 13.91 42.11
N SER A 657 3.38 14.15 43.36
CA SER A 657 3.02 13.28 44.50
C SER A 657 1.69 13.65 45.20
N SER A 658 1.03 14.73 44.75
CA SER A 658 -0.16 15.30 45.38
C SER A 658 -1.05 16.13 44.43
N ALA A 659 -2.23 16.51 44.91
CA ALA A 659 -3.08 17.48 44.23
C ALA A 659 -2.42 18.87 44.15
N LEU A 660 -2.61 19.55 43.02
CA LEU A 660 -2.22 20.94 42.78
C LEU A 660 -3.39 21.88 43.11
N LEU A 661 -3.17 23.18 43.02
CA LEU A 661 -4.09 24.25 43.40
C LEU A 661 -4.77 24.85 42.18
N ILE A 662 -6.08 25.03 42.29
CA ILE A 662 -6.88 25.76 41.31
C ILE A 662 -6.53 27.26 41.39
N ASN A 663 -6.47 27.91 40.23
CA ASN A 663 -6.19 29.33 39.98
C ASN A 663 -4.78 29.83 40.29
N GLU A 664 -3.85 28.93 40.64
CA GLU A 664 -2.46 29.25 40.96
C GLU A 664 -1.46 28.68 39.94
N ASP A 665 -0.34 29.39 39.75
CA ASP A 665 0.75 28.92 38.89
C ASP A 665 1.61 27.89 39.63
N GLN A 666 1.72 26.69 39.08
CA GLN A 666 2.50 25.62 39.69
C GLN A 666 3.26 24.81 38.66
N TRP A 667 4.39 24.26 39.11
CA TRP A 667 5.23 23.44 38.25
C TRP A 667 4.78 21.99 38.26
N VAL A 668 4.54 21.44 37.08
CA VAL A 668 4.31 20.03 36.85
C VAL A 668 5.56 19.41 36.26
N GLY A 669 6.08 18.40 36.95
CA GLY A 669 7.15 17.56 36.43
C GLY A 669 6.56 16.46 35.55
N ILE A 670 7.07 16.33 34.33
CA ILE A 670 6.80 15.23 33.41
C ILE A 670 8.06 14.38 33.38
N LEU A 671 8.00 13.21 34.02
CA LEU A 671 9.08 12.26 34.01
C LEU A 671 9.08 11.50 32.70
N VAL A 672 10.23 11.51 32.01
CA VAL A 672 10.44 10.81 30.75
C VAL A 672 11.50 9.74 30.97
N ARG A 673 11.11 8.47 30.80
CA ARG A 673 12.01 7.32 30.95
C ARG A 673 12.18 6.61 29.60
N PRO A 674 13.35 6.70 28.96
CA PRO A 674 13.68 5.84 27.81
C PRO A 674 13.75 4.37 28.25
N VAL A 675 13.10 3.45 27.51
CA VAL A 675 13.07 2.00 27.83
C VAL A 675 13.72 1.21 26.71
N ASN A 676 15.04 0.99 26.82
CA ASN A 676 15.89 0.34 25.80
C ASN A 676 15.68 0.91 24.38
N TYR A 677 15.41 2.22 24.27
CA TYR A 677 15.22 2.91 23.01
C TYR A 677 15.63 4.39 23.14
N SER A 678 16.47 4.85 22.21
CA SER A 678 17.01 6.21 22.19
C SER A 678 15.96 7.26 21.86
N LEU A 679 15.91 8.35 22.65
CA LEU A 679 15.11 9.54 22.39
C LEU A 679 15.90 10.65 21.68
N LYS A 680 16.93 10.29 20.91
CA LYS A 680 17.74 11.28 20.17
C LYS A 680 16.88 12.09 19.20
N ALA A 681 17.02 13.42 19.28
CA ALA A 681 16.21 14.39 18.53
C ALA A 681 14.70 14.25 18.76
N ALA A 682 14.28 13.79 19.94
CA ALA A 682 12.86 13.72 20.27
C ALA A 682 12.23 15.11 20.39
N VAL A 683 10.97 15.19 20.00
CA VAL A 683 10.13 16.37 20.06
C VAL A 683 8.90 16.05 20.90
N LEU A 684 8.68 16.79 21.98
CA LEU A 684 7.48 16.68 22.79
C LEU A 684 6.50 17.81 22.44
N HIS A 685 5.28 17.43 22.08
CA HIS A 685 4.14 18.32 21.98
C HIS A 685 3.30 18.23 23.25
N ILE A 686 2.91 19.38 23.80
CA ILE A 686 2.12 19.49 25.02
C ILE A 686 0.86 20.30 24.73
N ASP A 687 -0.29 19.66 24.89
CA ASP A 687 -1.61 20.29 24.77
C ASP A 687 -2.36 20.18 26.11
N THR A 688 -3.01 21.25 26.53
CA THR A 688 -3.83 21.25 27.77
C THR A 688 -5.31 21.07 27.47
N GLY A 689 -5.99 20.34 28.35
CA GLY A 689 -7.44 20.23 28.36
C GLY A 689 -8.13 21.51 28.84
N PRO A 690 -9.47 21.58 28.75
CA PRO A 690 -10.23 22.76 29.17
C PRO A 690 -9.98 23.11 30.64
N GLY A 691 -9.79 24.41 30.90
CA GLY A 691 -9.53 24.93 32.25
C GLY A 691 -8.11 24.67 32.77
N LEU A 692 -7.13 24.43 31.91
CA LEU A 692 -5.71 24.37 32.22
C LEU A 692 -4.90 25.16 31.18
N GLU A 693 -4.06 26.08 31.65
CA GLU A 693 -3.23 26.95 30.80
C GLU A 693 -1.75 26.70 31.10
N ILE A 694 -0.91 26.69 30.05
CA ILE A 694 0.57 26.72 30.18
C ILE A 694 1.03 28.15 29.92
N LYS A 695 1.85 28.70 30.83
CA LYS A 695 2.43 30.03 30.62
C LYS A 695 3.64 29.96 29.68
N GLU A 696 3.40 30.18 28.39
CA GLU A 696 4.41 30.07 27.32
C GLU A 696 5.59 31.07 27.43
N SER A 697 5.44 32.14 28.21
CA SER A 697 6.47 33.19 28.38
C SER A 697 7.60 32.83 29.36
N HIS A 698 7.55 31.65 30.00
CA HIS A 698 8.47 31.25 31.06
C HIS A 698 9.38 30.10 30.62
N VAL A 699 10.60 30.07 31.17
CA VAL A 699 11.66 29.12 30.80
C VAL A 699 11.30 27.71 31.28
N ILE A 700 11.19 26.75 30.36
CA ILE A 700 10.98 25.33 30.70
C ILE A 700 12.32 24.73 31.14
N GLU A 701 12.32 23.89 32.16
CA GLU A 701 13.54 23.27 32.70
C GLU A 701 13.54 21.77 32.48
N MET A 702 14.68 21.20 32.10
CA MET A 702 14.87 19.75 31.98
C MET A 702 16.10 19.29 32.76
N GLU A 703 15.94 18.31 33.64
CA GLU A 703 17.02 17.78 34.47
C GLU A 703 17.14 16.25 34.39
N SER A 704 18.35 15.71 34.55
CA SER A 704 18.57 14.26 34.63
C SER A 704 18.09 13.69 35.96
N SER A 705 17.27 12.64 35.93
CA SER A 705 16.80 11.93 37.11
C SER A 705 17.88 10.93 37.58
N ALA A 706 18.43 11.12 38.77
CA ALA A 706 19.36 10.17 39.37
C ALA A 706 18.60 8.89 39.79
N GLY A 707 19.06 7.72 39.35
CA GLY A 707 18.30 6.48 39.32
C GLY A 707 17.68 6.05 40.65
N VAL A 708 16.36 5.84 40.65
CA VAL A 708 15.70 4.91 41.56
C VAL A 708 15.77 3.54 40.87
N SER A 709 16.65 2.68 41.36
CA SER A 709 16.67 1.27 40.99
C SER A 709 15.51 0.56 41.67
N GLU A 710 14.67 -0.11 40.88
CA GLU A 710 13.76 -1.14 41.38
C GLU A 710 14.46 -2.49 41.22
N ASN A 711 14.96 -3.06 42.32
CA ASN A 711 14.91 -4.51 42.58
C ASN A 711 15.33 -4.84 44.03
N ASP A 712 14.46 -5.63 44.66
CA ASP A 712 14.60 -6.47 45.86
C ASP A 712 14.83 -5.86 47.25
N GLY A 713 14.05 -6.43 48.19
CA GLY A 713 14.14 -6.19 49.62
C GLY A 713 15.34 -6.86 50.29
N ASP A 714 15.43 -6.58 51.59
CA ASP A 714 16.42 -7.07 52.56
C ASP A 714 17.86 -6.55 52.39
N GLN A 715 18.18 -5.45 53.06
CA GLN A 715 18.91 -5.49 54.34
C GLN A 715 19.20 -4.07 54.85
N VAL A 716 18.92 -3.87 56.14
CA VAL A 716 19.36 -2.73 56.93
C VAL A 716 20.88 -2.82 57.12
N GLN A 717 21.62 -1.76 56.79
CA GLN A 717 22.75 -1.32 57.60
C GLN A 717 23.07 0.16 57.35
N ASN A 718 23.21 0.87 58.47
CA ASN A 718 23.60 2.27 58.59
C ASN A 718 24.96 2.53 57.92
N ASP A 719 25.12 3.70 57.30
CA ASP A 719 26.27 4.56 57.55
C ASP A 719 25.99 6.01 57.10
N ASP A 720 25.76 6.86 58.09
CA ASP A 720 25.74 8.33 58.02
C ASP A 720 27.17 8.85 57.79
N ALA A 721 27.71 8.72 56.57
CA ALA A 721 29.01 9.32 56.24
C ALA A 721 29.28 9.48 54.74
N GLN A 722 28.32 9.93 53.92
CA GLN A 722 28.64 10.31 52.52
C GLN A 722 27.66 11.30 51.85
N ILE A 723 26.89 12.07 52.62
CA ILE A 723 26.04 13.14 52.08
C ILE A 723 26.89 14.40 51.89
N ARG A 724 27.77 14.43 50.87
CA ARG A 724 28.32 15.71 50.33
C ARG A 724 29.06 15.64 49.00
N THR A 725 29.16 14.48 48.33
CA THR A 725 29.99 14.36 47.12
C THR A 725 29.35 13.58 45.95
N LEU A 726 28.04 13.73 45.75
CA LEU A 726 27.29 13.08 44.64
C LEU A 726 26.51 14.05 43.73
N ASN A 727 26.75 15.37 43.82
CA ASN A 727 25.99 16.38 43.06
C ASN A 727 26.73 16.97 41.84
N SER A 728 27.85 16.40 41.37
CA SER A 728 28.63 16.99 40.28
C SER A 728 28.18 16.64 38.86
N ASP A 729 27.28 15.67 38.67
CA ASP A 729 26.91 15.19 37.32
C ASP A 729 25.40 15.34 36.98
N LYS A 730 24.65 16.19 37.68
CA LYS A 730 23.27 16.50 37.28
C LYS A 730 23.28 17.40 36.04
N LYS A 731 22.84 16.86 34.90
CA LYS A 731 22.68 17.62 33.67
C LYS A 731 21.39 18.43 33.73
N PHE A 732 21.48 19.72 33.46
CA PHE A 732 20.38 20.68 33.53
C PHE A 732 20.40 21.56 32.28
N GLU A 733 19.23 21.77 31.68
CA GLU A 733 19.08 22.61 30.49
C GLU A 733 17.76 23.36 30.47
N ARG A 734 17.79 24.60 29.95
CA ARG A 734 16.64 25.48 29.78
C ARG A 734 16.13 25.37 28.35
N LEU A 735 14.85 25.03 28.20
CA LEU A 735 14.19 24.81 26.92
C LEU A 735 13.15 25.90 26.66
N ILE A 736 12.89 26.16 25.38
CA ILE A 736 11.91 27.16 24.94
C ILE A 736 10.71 26.43 24.34
N LEU A 737 9.52 26.70 24.86
CA LEU A 737 8.27 26.26 24.24
C LEU A 737 7.97 27.16 23.04
N ARG A 738 7.83 26.57 21.85
CA ARG A 738 7.38 27.29 20.65
C ARG A 738 6.16 26.57 20.10
N ASP A 739 5.00 27.21 20.11
CA ASP A 739 3.73 26.64 19.62
C ASP A 739 3.44 25.24 20.21
N GLY A 740 3.58 25.07 21.53
CA GLY A 740 3.37 23.79 22.22
C GLY A 740 4.45 22.72 21.99
N LYS A 741 5.54 23.03 21.27
CA LYS A 741 6.62 22.11 20.91
C LYS A 741 7.90 22.33 21.73
N ILE A 742 8.51 21.24 22.20
CA ILE A 742 9.79 21.23 22.94
C ILE A 742 10.72 20.20 22.30
N GLU A 743 11.94 20.61 21.95
CA GLU A 743 12.97 19.70 21.42
C GLU A 743 13.88 19.22 22.56
N PHE A 744 14.11 17.92 22.64
CA PHE A 744 14.92 17.35 23.71
C PHE A 744 16.41 17.52 23.45
N PRO A 745 17.19 17.86 24.49
CA PRO A 745 18.64 17.96 24.36
C PRO A 745 19.28 16.58 24.22
N ASN A 746 20.42 16.52 23.52
CA ASN A 746 21.09 15.26 23.18
C ASN A 746 21.40 14.39 24.40
N TRP A 747 21.67 14.98 25.57
CA TRP A 747 21.99 14.22 26.78
C TRP A 747 20.78 13.50 27.39
N ALA A 748 19.55 13.93 27.12
CA ALA A 748 18.32 13.31 27.59
C ALA A 748 17.88 12.11 26.73
N SER A 749 18.69 11.72 25.73
CA SER A 749 18.34 10.65 24.79
C SER A 749 18.28 9.26 25.43
N GLU A 750 19.16 8.99 26.40
CA GLU A 750 19.37 7.64 26.97
C GLU A 750 19.13 7.58 28.49
N ILE A 751 18.90 8.73 29.14
CA ILE A 751 18.85 8.84 30.60
C ILE A 751 17.44 9.30 31.00
N PRO A 752 16.83 8.72 32.05
CA PRO A 752 15.60 9.27 32.62
C PRO A 752 15.74 10.74 32.98
N SER A 753 14.76 11.54 32.61
CA SER A 753 14.80 13.00 32.73
C SER A 753 13.46 13.55 33.17
N ILE A 754 13.45 14.64 33.94
CA ILE A 754 12.23 15.32 34.37
C ILE A 754 12.15 16.66 33.64
N LEU A 755 11.03 16.88 32.96
CA LEU A 755 10.69 18.14 32.31
C LEU A 755 9.71 18.91 33.19
N TRP A 756 10.09 20.12 33.61
CA TRP A 756 9.27 20.98 34.46
C TRP A 756 8.56 22.02 33.62
N VAL A 757 7.22 22.04 33.67
CA VAL A 757 6.35 22.98 32.95
C VAL A 757 5.48 23.76 33.93
N LEU A 758 5.36 25.07 33.74
CA LEU A 758 4.52 25.94 34.56
C LEU A 758 3.08 25.92 34.04
N VAL A 759 2.15 25.45 34.87
CA VAL A 759 0.73 25.31 34.54
C VAL A 759 -0.15 26.07 35.53
N ARG A 760 -1.33 26.49 35.06
CA ARG A 760 -2.36 27.13 35.87
C ARG A 760 -3.73 26.55 35.55
N ALA A 761 -4.38 25.93 36.53
CA ALA A 761 -5.77 25.49 36.37
C ALA A 761 -6.70 26.69 36.56
N ILE A 762 -7.59 26.96 35.61
CA ILE A 762 -8.53 28.08 35.67
C ILE A 762 -9.92 27.56 36.06
N SER A 763 -10.55 28.21 37.03
CA SER A 763 -11.94 27.99 37.43
C SER A 763 -12.59 29.32 37.82
N ASP A 764 -13.68 29.65 37.14
CA ASP A 764 -14.50 30.83 37.42
C ASP A 764 -15.48 30.61 38.59
N THR A 765 -15.63 29.37 39.05
CA THR A 765 -16.54 29.05 40.15
C THR A 765 -15.87 29.31 41.50
N LEU A 766 -16.52 30.09 42.36
CA LEU A 766 -16.15 30.22 43.77
C LEU A 766 -16.30 28.87 44.48
N SER A 767 -15.32 28.52 45.32
CA SER A 767 -15.43 27.32 46.16
C SER A 767 -16.63 27.45 47.09
N ARG A 768 -17.45 26.41 47.25
CA ARG A 768 -18.60 26.44 48.17
C ARG A 768 -18.23 25.76 49.48
N GLY A 769 -18.37 26.50 50.58
CA GLY A 769 -18.23 25.96 51.93
C GLY A 769 -19.31 24.90 52.20
N SER A 770 -18.90 23.80 52.83
CA SER A 770 -19.81 22.69 53.15
C SER A 770 -20.20 22.75 54.62
N SER A 771 -21.50 22.70 54.90
CA SER A 771 -21.96 22.42 56.26
C SER A 771 -21.65 20.96 56.64
N SER A 772 -21.64 20.66 57.94
CA SER A 772 -21.19 19.37 58.51
C SER A 772 -21.94 18.10 58.03
N ALA A 773 -22.93 18.22 57.13
CA ALA A 773 -23.85 17.16 56.73
C ALA A 773 -23.67 16.60 55.31
N THR A 774 -22.79 17.14 54.47
CA THR A 774 -22.50 16.59 53.13
C THR A 774 -21.28 15.66 53.17
N THR A 775 -21.53 14.35 52.99
CA THR A 775 -20.47 13.39 52.66
C THR A 775 -19.88 13.76 51.30
N ARG A 776 -18.59 14.12 51.32
CA ARG A 776 -17.69 14.37 50.20
C ARG A 776 -18.14 13.72 48.89
N ARG A 777 -18.70 14.52 47.99
CA ARG A 777 -18.63 14.32 46.54
C ARG A 777 -18.65 15.69 45.87
N GLU A 778 -17.60 16.49 46.09
CA GLU A 778 -17.00 17.08 44.89
C GLU A 778 -16.49 15.87 44.12
N SER A 779 -17.03 15.66 42.92
CA SER A 779 -16.58 14.57 42.09
C SER A 779 -15.09 14.78 41.92
N ILE A 780 -14.24 13.78 42.17
CA ILE A 780 -12.80 13.87 41.84
C ILE A 780 -12.63 14.34 40.38
N VAL A 781 -13.63 14.07 39.54
CA VAL A 781 -13.76 14.53 38.16
C VAL A 781 -13.77 16.06 38.01
N ASP A 782 -14.36 16.81 38.95
CA ASP A 782 -14.51 18.28 38.85
C ASP A 782 -13.15 19.01 38.98
N GLY A 783 -12.23 18.44 39.76
CA GLY A 783 -10.85 18.92 39.94
C GLY A 783 -9.83 18.33 38.98
N MET A 784 -10.18 17.31 38.19
CA MET A 784 -9.23 16.71 37.24
C MET A 784 -9.02 17.63 36.03
N ARG A 785 -7.76 17.83 35.67
CA ARG A 785 -7.35 18.43 34.40
C ARG A 785 -6.43 17.48 33.67
N THR A 786 -6.44 17.56 32.34
CA THR A 786 -5.69 16.66 31.49
C THR A 786 -4.59 17.41 30.76
N ILE A 787 -3.40 16.83 30.74
CA ILE A 787 -2.30 17.25 29.87
C ILE A 787 -2.13 16.15 28.84
N ALA A 788 -2.39 16.47 27.57
CA ALA A 788 -2.14 15.57 26.46
C ALA A 788 -0.70 15.75 25.98
N LEU A 789 0.08 14.68 26.07
CA LEU A 789 1.46 14.64 25.64
C LEU A 789 1.57 13.81 24.37
N LYS A 790 2.23 14.35 23.36
CA LYS A 790 2.57 13.63 22.12
C LYS A 790 4.06 13.75 21.88
N LEU A 791 4.79 12.67 22.14
CA LEU A 791 6.24 12.59 21.94
C LEU A 791 6.52 11.95 20.57
N GLU A 792 7.23 12.68 19.71
CA GLU A 792 7.75 12.23 18.42
C GLU A 792 9.25 11.93 18.54
N PHE A 793 9.69 10.71 18.18
CA PHE A 793 11.09 10.30 18.36
C PHE A 793 11.52 9.23 17.33
N GLY A 794 12.78 8.80 17.37
CA GLY A 794 13.33 7.81 16.43
C GLY A 794 13.80 8.38 15.09
N ALA A 795 14.42 7.54 14.25
CA ALA A 795 14.98 7.97 12.96
C ALA A 795 13.90 8.58 12.07
N PHE A 796 14.07 9.86 11.70
CA PHE A 796 13.11 10.68 10.95
C PHE A 796 11.77 10.97 11.68
N HIS A 797 11.73 10.97 13.03
CA HIS A 797 10.51 11.24 13.83
C HIS A 797 9.35 10.29 13.52
N ASN A 798 9.66 9.02 13.23
CA ASN A 798 8.67 8.02 12.81
C ASN A 798 7.90 7.36 13.97
N GLN A 799 8.30 7.60 15.23
CA GLN A 799 7.61 7.14 16.43
C GLN A 799 6.69 8.24 16.94
N ILE A 800 5.50 7.85 17.41
CA ILE A 800 4.62 8.73 18.17
C ILE A 800 4.16 7.99 19.42
N PHE A 801 4.42 8.56 20.59
CA PHE A 801 3.90 8.11 21.87
C PHE A 801 2.97 9.17 22.45
N GLU A 802 1.71 8.81 22.62
CA GLU A 802 0.69 9.69 23.18
C GLU A 802 0.32 9.22 24.57
N ARG A 803 0.26 10.14 25.53
CA ARG A 803 -0.24 9.87 26.87
C ARG A 803 -0.97 11.08 27.41
N THR A 804 -2.14 10.85 27.99
CA THR A 804 -2.87 11.87 28.73
C THR A 804 -2.56 11.70 30.21
N LEU A 805 -1.95 12.71 30.81
CA LEU A 805 -1.73 12.76 32.25
C LEU A 805 -2.94 13.43 32.89
N ALA A 806 -3.58 12.72 33.82
CA ALA A 806 -4.62 13.29 34.66
C ALA A 806 -3.95 13.91 35.90
N VAL A 807 -4.04 15.23 36.02
CA VAL A 807 -3.51 15.98 37.14
C VAL A 807 -4.68 16.50 37.94
N HIS A 808 -4.69 16.18 39.24
CA HIS A 808 -5.77 16.58 40.13
C HIS A 808 -5.47 17.96 40.71
N PHE A 809 -6.38 18.90 40.48
CA PHE A 809 -6.36 20.23 41.09
C PHE A 809 -7.47 20.32 42.13
N THR A 810 -7.16 20.95 43.26
CA THR A 810 -8.06 21.17 44.39
C THR A 810 -7.96 22.62 44.85
N TYR A 811 -8.93 23.06 45.62
CA TYR A 811 -8.77 24.29 46.40
C TYR A 811 -7.81 24.04 47.58
N PRO A 812 -7.09 25.07 48.06
CA PRO A 812 -6.11 24.92 49.15
C PRO A 812 -6.75 24.47 50.47
N PHE A 813 -7.99 24.89 50.68
CA PHE A 813 -8.75 24.60 51.87
C PHE A 813 -10.13 24.08 51.50
N TYR A 814 -10.54 23.00 52.15
CA TYR A 814 -11.95 22.65 52.24
C TYR A 814 -12.54 23.31 53.48
N VAL A 815 -13.54 24.17 53.26
CA VAL A 815 -14.13 25.02 54.28
C VAL A 815 -15.36 24.34 54.86
N ARG A 816 -15.35 24.15 56.18
CA ARG A 816 -16.54 23.74 56.94
C ARG A 816 -16.92 24.80 57.94
N THR A 817 -18.21 25.02 58.12
CA THR A 817 -18.72 25.97 59.10
C THR A 817 -19.61 25.29 60.13
N ARG A 818 -19.51 25.75 61.38
CA ARG A 818 -20.44 25.40 62.45
C ARG A 818 -20.58 26.58 63.40
N VAL A 819 -21.77 26.76 63.96
CA VAL A 819 -21.97 27.70 65.07
C VAL A 819 -21.58 26.96 66.35
N THR A 820 -20.56 27.46 67.05
CA THR A 820 -20.03 26.81 68.27
C THR A 820 -20.71 27.27 69.54
N ASP A 821 -21.14 28.53 69.60
CA ASP A 821 -21.81 29.08 70.78
C ASP A 821 -22.69 30.29 70.40
N LYS A 822 -23.68 30.58 71.24
CA LYS A 822 -24.49 31.79 71.19
C LYS A 822 -24.35 32.54 72.51
N CYS A 823 -23.74 33.71 72.44
CA CYS A 823 -23.63 34.59 73.59
C CYS A 823 -25.01 35.19 73.94
N ASN A 824 -25.19 35.53 75.22
CA ASN A 824 -26.46 36.06 75.74
C ASN A 824 -26.89 37.40 75.12
N ASP A 825 -25.96 38.12 74.50
CA ASP A 825 -26.15 39.40 73.81
C ASP A 825 -26.70 39.26 72.37
N GLY A 826 -26.89 38.03 71.89
CA GLY A 826 -27.33 37.76 70.52
C GLY A 826 -26.19 37.55 69.53
N THR A 827 -24.94 37.61 69.99
CA THR A 827 -23.75 37.27 69.21
C THR A 827 -23.64 35.76 68.99
N LEU A 828 -23.28 35.36 67.78
CA LEU A 828 -23.04 33.98 67.36
C LEU A 828 -21.55 33.80 67.05
N LEU A 829 -20.94 32.79 67.66
CA LEU A 829 -19.58 32.39 67.34
C LEU A 829 -19.62 31.37 66.20
N LEU A 830 -19.26 31.82 65.00
CA LEU A 830 -19.12 31.00 63.81
C LEU A 830 -17.69 30.44 63.75
N GLN A 831 -17.54 29.14 63.95
CA GLN A 831 -16.27 28.47 63.71
C GLN A 831 -16.18 28.02 62.26
N VAL A 832 -15.18 28.55 61.57
CA VAL A 832 -14.75 28.16 60.23
C VAL A 832 -13.58 27.19 60.38
N ILE A 833 -13.79 25.93 60.02
CA ILE A 833 -12.77 24.89 60.03
C ILE A 833 -12.21 24.77 58.62
N LEU A 834 -10.93 25.08 58.48
CA LEU A 834 -10.14 24.89 57.27
C LEU A 834 -9.48 23.53 57.33
N HIS A 835 -9.80 22.66 56.39
CA HIS A 835 -9.08 21.42 56.18
C HIS A 835 -8.11 21.60 55.03
N SER A 836 -6.82 21.40 55.27
CA SER A 836 -5.83 21.41 54.18
C SER A 836 -6.10 20.22 53.26
N GLU A 837 -6.40 20.50 51.99
CA GLU A 837 -6.63 19.47 50.96
C GLU A 837 -5.35 19.16 50.16
N VAL A 838 -4.24 19.82 50.50
CA VAL A 838 -2.94 19.64 49.85
C VAL A 838 -1.91 18.99 50.79
N LYS A 839 -0.88 18.39 50.18
CA LYS A 839 0.26 17.80 50.91
C LYS A 839 1.40 18.79 51.16
N ALA A 840 1.16 20.09 50.97
CA ALA A 840 2.11 21.17 51.22
C ALA A 840 1.81 21.90 52.54
N THR A 841 2.80 22.63 53.06
CA THR A 841 2.60 23.49 54.25
C THR A 841 1.97 24.79 53.81
N LEU A 842 0.82 25.14 54.40
CA LEU A 842 0.10 26.38 54.10
C LEU A 842 0.27 27.36 55.27
N THR A 843 0.67 28.59 54.98
CA THR A 843 0.82 29.65 55.96
C THR A 843 -0.26 30.70 55.72
N ILE A 844 -1.23 30.82 56.62
CA ILE A 844 -2.27 31.85 56.52
C ILE A 844 -1.74 33.13 57.14
N TYR A 845 -1.72 34.21 56.35
CA TYR A 845 -1.28 35.54 56.79
C TYR A 845 -2.44 36.40 57.28
N ASP A 846 -3.64 36.19 56.73
CA ASP A 846 -4.83 36.98 57.05
C ASP A 846 -6.10 36.20 56.68
N ALA A 847 -7.22 36.48 57.34
CA ALA A 847 -8.52 35.94 56.95
C ALA A 847 -9.63 36.92 57.36
N TRP A 848 -10.62 37.11 56.49
CA TRP A 848 -11.80 37.93 56.79
C TRP A 848 -13.05 37.35 56.12
N LEU A 849 -14.21 37.65 56.69
CA LEU A 849 -15.50 37.16 56.21
C LEU A 849 -16.35 38.35 55.76
N ASP A 850 -16.79 38.35 54.50
CA ASP A 850 -17.79 39.29 53.99
C ASP A 850 -19.17 38.64 54.20
N LEU A 851 -20.09 39.28 54.93
CA LEU A 851 -21.38 38.67 55.27
C LEU A 851 -22.47 39.00 54.24
N GLN A 852 -23.35 38.03 53.98
CA GLN A 852 -24.59 38.25 53.22
C GLN A 852 -25.57 39.17 53.97
N ASP A 853 -26.54 39.70 53.23
CA ASP A 853 -27.58 40.56 53.78
C ASP A 853 -28.31 39.92 54.97
N GLY A 854 -28.47 40.69 56.04
CA GLY A 854 -29.15 40.27 57.27
C GLY A 854 -28.25 39.71 58.37
N PHE A 855 -26.93 39.67 58.17
CA PHE A 855 -25.93 39.34 59.18
C PHE A 855 -24.87 40.45 59.23
N VAL A 856 -24.39 40.82 60.42
CA VAL A 856 -23.33 41.84 60.61
C VAL A 856 -22.27 41.36 61.59
N HIS A 857 -21.06 41.92 61.52
CA HIS A 857 -19.98 41.61 62.47
C HIS A 857 -20.19 42.31 63.80
N THR A 858 -19.72 41.68 64.88
CA THR A 858 -19.75 42.29 66.20
C THR A 858 -18.47 43.11 66.44
N GLY A 859 -18.60 44.45 66.52
CA GLY A 859 -17.49 45.38 66.77
C GLY A 859 -16.92 46.03 65.49
N GLN A 860 -15.93 46.93 65.64
CA GLN A 860 -15.27 47.65 64.52
C GLN A 860 -14.20 46.82 63.78
N THR A 861 -14.23 45.50 63.91
CA THR A 861 -13.34 44.63 63.14
C THR A 861 -14.01 44.37 61.80
N GLU A 862 -13.42 44.82 60.70
CA GLU A 862 -13.92 44.66 59.32
C GLU A 862 -13.96 43.18 58.89
N GLY A 863 -14.77 42.36 59.57
CA GLY A 863 -14.93 40.93 59.31
C GLY A 863 -13.71 40.05 59.63
N ARG A 864 -12.68 40.59 60.30
CA ARG A 864 -11.44 39.88 60.65
C ARG A 864 -11.51 39.23 62.04
N PRO A 865 -10.93 38.04 62.25
CA PRO A 865 -10.81 37.41 63.56
C PRO A 865 -9.76 38.14 64.42
N ASN A 866 -9.73 37.89 65.73
CA ASN A 866 -8.75 38.51 66.62
C ASN A 866 -7.31 38.19 66.17
N SER A 867 -6.53 39.25 65.89
CA SER A 867 -5.32 39.25 65.06
C SER A 867 -4.06 38.61 65.66
N SER A 868 -4.09 38.13 66.91
CA SER A 868 -2.89 37.64 67.62
C SER A 868 -2.39 36.26 67.18
N PHE A 869 -3.05 35.61 66.21
CA PHE A 869 -2.80 34.23 65.81
C PHE A 869 -2.30 34.06 64.36
N PHE A 870 -2.00 35.14 63.64
CA PHE A 870 -1.37 35.08 62.31
C PHE A 870 0.13 35.43 62.38
N PRO A 871 1.01 34.75 61.61
CA PRO A 871 0.69 33.73 60.62
C PRO A 871 0.33 32.37 61.23
N LEU A 872 -0.74 31.75 60.74
CA LEU A 872 -1.20 30.42 61.15
C LEU A 872 -0.66 29.37 60.18
N ILE A 873 0.18 28.47 60.66
CA ILE A 873 0.78 27.39 59.85
C ILE A 873 -0.11 26.15 59.94
N ILE A 874 -0.56 25.67 58.78
CA ILE A 874 -1.34 24.44 58.63
C ILE A 874 -0.47 23.39 57.96
N SER A 875 -0.17 22.32 58.71
CA SER A 875 0.54 21.15 58.20
C SER A 875 -0.29 20.38 57.16
N PRO A 876 0.36 19.58 56.29
CA PRO A 876 -0.32 18.73 55.30
C PRO A 876 -1.49 17.94 55.89
N SER A 877 -2.64 17.94 55.20
CA SER A 877 -3.87 17.22 55.61
C SER A 877 -4.39 17.52 57.02
N SER A 878 -3.92 18.59 57.66
CA SER A 878 -4.35 18.99 59.00
C SER A 878 -5.54 19.95 58.95
N LYS A 879 -6.21 20.11 60.08
CA LYS A 879 -7.35 21.02 60.24
C LYS A 879 -6.98 22.18 61.15
N ALA A 880 -7.42 23.37 60.79
CA ALA A 880 -7.35 24.55 61.64
C ALA A 880 -8.74 25.17 61.79
N GLY A 881 -9.04 25.74 62.95
CA GLY A 881 -10.29 26.44 63.20
C GLY A 881 -10.05 27.93 63.38
N ILE A 882 -10.80 28.76 62.68
CA ILE A 882 -10.84 30.22 62.84
C ILE A 882 -12.24 30.57 63.37
N LEU A 883 -12.31 31.40 64.40
CA LEU A 883 -13.56 31.85 65.01
C LEU A 883 -13.90 33.26 64.54
N PHE A 884 -15.10 33.43 64.00
CA PHE A 884 -15.69 34.71 63.63
C PHE A 884 -16.88 34.99 64.54
N SER A 885 -17.06 36.25 64.89
CA SER A 885 -18.16 36.71 65.74
C SER A 885 -19.15 37.51 64.89
N ILE A 886 -20.37 37.00 64.77
CA ILE A 886 -21.42 37.54 63.90
C ILE A 886 -22.72 37.73 64.68
N CYS A 887 -23.58 38.65 64.27
CA CYS A 887 -24.92 38.79 64.82
C CYS A 887 -25.95 39.01 63.71
N LEU A 888 -27.23 38.81 64.05
CA LEU A 888 -28.34 39.09 63.12
C LEU A 888 -28.56 40.59 63.05
N ASP A 889 -28.66 41.11 61.84
CA ASP A 889 -28.98 42.52 61.63
C ASP A 889 -30.42 42.80 62.08
N LYS A 890 -30.61 43.85 62.87
CA LYS A 890 -31.92 44.27 63.42
C LYS A 890 -32.55 45.43 62.63
N THR A 891 -31.86 46.00 61.64
CA THR A 891 -32.42 47.08 60.82
C THR A 891 -33.26 46.58 59.65
N ASN A 892 -34.38 47.26 59.39
CA ASN A 892 -35.33 46.96 58.31
C ASN A 892 -34.64 47.00 56.94
N LEU A 893 -34.96 46.01 56.09
CA LEU A 893 -34.59 45.97 54.67
C LEU A 893 -35.05 47.26 54.00
N GLU A 894 -34.17 48.17 53.58
CA GLU A 894 -34.44 49.01 52.39
C GLU A 894 -33.20 49.51 51.63
N GLU A 895 -31.96 49.37 52.11
CA GLU A 895 -30.78 49.72 51.28
C GLU A 895 -29.60 48.77 51.53
N ALA A 896 -29.46 47.72 50.72
CA ALA A 896 -28.25 46.89 50.70
C ALA A 896 -27.97 46.36 49.29
N ARG A 897 -26.69 46.31 48.91
CA ARG A 897 -26.22 45.75 47.64
C ARG A 897 -26.51 44.26 47.65
N GLU A 898 -27.12 43.73 46.59
CA GLU A 898 -27.44 42.30 46.45
C GLU A 898 -26.17 41.43 46.54
N GLN A 899 -25.80 41.00 47.76
CA GLN A 899 -24.75 40.02 48.00
C GLN A 899 -25.42 38.72 48.50
N PRO A 900 -25.69 37.75 47.59
CA PRO A 900 -26.56 36.62 47.90
C PRO A 900 -25.93 35.59 48.85
N GLU A 901 -24.60 35.59 49.02
CA GLU A 901 -23.85 34.60 49.82
C GLU A 901 -22.73 35.29 50.62
N SER A 902 -22.42 34.80 51.82
CA SER A 902 -21.28 35.29 52.60
C SER A 902 -19.97 34.77 51.99
N ILE A 903 -18.92 35.58 51.87
CA ILE A 903 -17.65 35.19 51.24
C ILE A 903 -16.53 35.19 52.28
N LEU A 904 -15.96 34.03 52.57
CA LEU A 904 -14.72 33.91 53.32
C LEU A 904 -13.53 34.19 52.41
N ASN A 905 -12.69 35.15 52.78
CA ASN A 905 -11.44 35.47 52.13
C ASN A 905 -10.26 35.06 53.02
N ILE A 906 -9.27 34.39 52.45
CA ILE A 906 -8.07 33.93 53.15
C ILE A 906 -6.85 34.34 52.36
N LYS A 907 -5.96 35.11 52.99
CA LYS A 907 -4.65 35.45 52.45
C LYS A 907 -3.63 34.43 52.95
N TYR A 908 -2.95 33.73 52.05
CA TYR A 908 -2.08 32.62 52.41
C TYR A 908 -0.84 32.53 51.51
N GLY A 909 0.15 31.76 51.96
CA GLY A 909 1.34 31.38 51.21
C GLY A 909 1.59 29.88 51.31
N ILE A 910 2.33 29.34 50.35
CA ILE A 910 2.61 27.90 50.21
C ILE A 910 4.11 27.68 50.30
N SER A 911 4.53 26.67 51.06
CA SER A 911 5.92 26.21 51.07
C SER A 911 5.98 24.68 50.96
N GLY A 912 6.90 24.18 50.14
CA GLY A 912 7.01 22.75 49.83
C GLY A 912 8.26 22.37 49.04
N ASP A 913 8.48 21.07 48.88
CA ASP A 913 9.55 20.46 48.10
C ASP A 913 9.11 20.23 46.64
N ARG A 914 10.07 20.12 45.70
CA ARG A 914 9.83 19.97 44.25
C ARG A 914 8.91 18.81 43.90
N THR A 915 8.93 17.75 44.70
CA THR A 915 8.10 16.54 44.55
C THR A 915 6.60 16.79 44.70
N ILE A 916 6.20 17.95 45.24
CA ILE A 916 4.82 18.31 45.60
C ILE A 916 4.28 19.42 44.65
N GLY A 917 5.05 19.81 43.63
CA GLY A 917 4.62 20.76 42.58
C GLY A 917 4.59 22.24 42.99
N ALA A 918 5.06 22.56 44.19
CA ALA A 918 5.22 23.93 44.68
C ALA A 918 6.71 24.22 44.92
N HIS A 919 7.42 24.66 43.88
CA HIS A 919 8.82 25.07 43.99
C HIS A 919 9.08 26.43 43.35
N PRO A 920 9.94 27.27 43.95
CA PRO A 920 10.49 28.44 43.26
C PRO A 920 11.56 28.00 42.25
N PRO A 921 11.68 28.67 41.08
CA PRO A 921 12.60 28.29 40.02
C PRO A 921 14.07 28.35 40.47
N VAL A 922 14.93 27.56 39.81
CA VAL A 922 16.36 27.47 40.15
C VAL A 922 17.09 28.70 39.67
N MET A 923 17.18 29.67 40.57
CA MET A 923 18.08 30.83 40.60
C MET A 923 17.99 31.81 39.42
N ASN A 924 17.26 32.90 39.65
CA ASN A 924 17.74 34.24 39.31
C ASN A 924 18.57 34.74 40.50
N GLU A 925 19.88 34.48 40.50
CA GLU A 925 20.82 35.08 41.47
C GLU A 925 21.03 36.59 41.25
N SER A 926 20.27 37.23 40.34
CA SER A 926 20.39 38.67 40.05
C SER A 926 19.27 39.54 40.62
N ALA A 927 18.27 38.99 41.33
CA ALA A 927 17.29 39.78 42.07
C ALA A 927 17.62 39.72 43.58
N GLY A 928 18.41 40.68 44.03
CA GLY A 928 18.72 40.84 45.45
C GLY A 928 17.49 41.11 46.31
N VAL A 929 17.61 40.75 47.59
CA VAL A 929 16.98 41.38 48.75
C VAL A 929 15.56 41.90 48.55
N ASP A 930 14.62 40.97 48.38
CA ASP A 930 13.35 40.88 49.08
C ASP A 930 12.59 39.75 48.38
N GLY A 931 12.56 38.58 49.03
CA GLY A 931 11.75 37.47 48.55
C GLY A 931 10.29 37.89 48.64
N ALA A 932 9.76 38.50 47.58
CA ALA A 932 8.35 38.77 47.39
C ALA A 932 7.61 37.43 47.48
N ARG A 933 7.26 37.03 48.71
CA ARG A 933 6.38 35.90 48.98
C ARG A 933 5.10 36.20 48.23
N GLN A 934 4.82 35.43 47.19
CA GLN A 934 3.62 35.60 46.39
C GLN A 934 2.42 35.39 47.32
N GLU A 935 1.77 36.48 47.74
CA GLU A 935 0.64 36.45 48.66
C GLU A 935 -0.61 36.05 47.87
N LEU A 936 -1.17 34.88 48.18
CA LEU A 936 -2.31 34.31 47.47
C LEU A 936 -3.61 34.58 48.21
N ILE A 937 -4.73 34.65 47.48
CA ILE A 937 -6.06 34.89 48.06
C ILE A 937 -7.01 33.76 47.67
N PHE A 938 -7.53 33.05 48.67
CA PHE A 938 -8.57 32.05 48.51
C PHE A 938 -9.93 32.62 48.92
N ARG A 939 -10.97 32.33 48.14
CA ARG A 939 -12.35 32.76 48.39
C ARG A 939 -13.31 31.58 48.45
N SER A 940 -14.18 31.57 49.46
CA SER A 940 -15.20 30.53 49.64
C SER A 940 -16.57 31.11 50.01
N ALA A 941 -17.61 30.72 49.29
CA ALA A 941 -18.98 31.12 49.57
C ALA A 941 -19.59 30.27 50.70
N ILE A 942 -20.25 30.91 51.66
CA ILE A 942 -20.87 30.33 52.84
C ILE A 942 -22.33 30.78 52.89
N THR A 943 -23.26 29.82 52.91
CA THR A 943 -24.70 30.10 53.03
C THR A 943 -25.14 30.11 54.49
N LEU A 944 -25.68 31.23 54.96
CA LEU A 944 -26.31 31.36 56.28
C LEU A 944 -27.83 31.50 56.10
N GLN A 945 -28.66 30.84 56.93
CA GLN A 945 -30.11 31.03 56.90
C GLN A 945 -30.70 31.42 58.25
N ARG A 946 -31.71 32.30 58.21
CA ARG A 946 -32.45 32.77 59.39
C ARG A 946 -33.39 31.68 59.93
N PRO A 947 -33.57 31.55 61.26
CA PRO A 947 -34.50 30.57 61.84
C PRO A 947 -35.97 30.94 61.64
N VAL A 948 -36.84 29.93 61.49
CA VAL A 948 -38.31 30.07 61.37
C VAL A 948 -38.93 30.34 62.75
N LEU A 949 -39.63 31.47 62.89
CA LEU A 949 -40.10 31.96 64.20
C LEU A 949 -41.50 31.48 64.61
N ASP A 950 -42.38 31.11 63.66
CA ASP A 950 -43.79 30.79 63.96
C ASP A 950 -44.43 29.72 63.03
N PRO A 951 -44.18 28.41 63.24
CA PRO A 951 -44.61 27.36 62.31
C PRO A 951 -46.11 26.97 62.43
N CYS A 952 -46.76 26.72 61.30
CA CYS A 952 -48.17 26.29 61.21
C CYS A 952 -48.34 24.76 61.05
N LEU A 953 -47.37 24.07 60.43
CA LEU A 953 -47.34 22.62 60.27
C LEU A 953 -46.01 22.04 60.79
N ALA A 954 -46.03 20.84 61.35
CA ALA A 954 -44.83 20.08 61.71
C ALA A 954 -44.70 18.85 60.82
N VAL A 955 -43.51 18.62 60.28
CA VAL A 955 -43.16 17.41 59.53
C VAL A 955 -42.11 16.63 60.31
N GLY A 956 -42.43 15.38 60.65
CA GLY A 956 -41.55 14.47 61.40
C GLY A 956 -41.37 13.16 60.67
N PHE A 957 -40.13 12.69 60.57
CA PHE A 957 -39.82 11.35 60.07
C PHE A 957 -40.16 10.30 61.13
N LEU A 958 -40.87 9.23 60.75
CA LEU A 958 -41.14 8.11 61.66
C LEU A 958 -39.97 7.12 61.68
N PRO A 959 -39.71 6.45 62.82
CA PRO A 959 -38.59 5.51 62.94
C PRO A 959 -38.68 4.37 61.93
N LEU A 960 -37.54 4.01 61.36
CA LEU A 960 -37.38 2.84 60.51
C LEU A 960 -37.47 1.54 61.35
N PRO A 961 -37.82 0.39 60.73
CA PRO A 961 -37.80 -0.90 61.41
C PRO A 961 -36.40 -1.20 61.97
N SER A 962 -36.37 -1.85 63.14
CA SER A 962 -35.17 -2.13 63.95
C SER A 962 -34.08 -2.92 63.22
N ASP A 963 -34.45 -3.64 62.16
CA ASP A 963 -33.58 -4.55 61.40
C ASP A 963 -32.59 -3.82 60.47
N GLY A 964 -32.63 -2.49 60.43
CA GLY A 964 -31.72 -1.65 59.62
C GLY A 964 -32.10 -1.57 58.14
N LEU A 965 -31.47 -0.65 57.42
CA LEU A 965 -31.66 -0.48 55.96
C LEU A 965 -30.69 -1.41 55.21
N ARG A 966 -31.12 -2.19 54.22
CA ARG A 966 -30.21 -2.93 53.32
C ARG A 966 -30.29 -2.43 51.88
N VAL A 967 -29.14 -2.34 51.21
CA VAL A 967 -29.07 -1.96 49.79
C VAL A 967 -29.97 -2.88 48.96
N GLY A 968 -30.79 -2.30 48.07
CA GLY A 968 -31.72 -3.06 47.22
C GLY A 968 -33.01 -3.53 47.92
N GLN A 969 -33.16 -3.34 49.23
CA GLN A 969 -34.39 -3.69 49.95
C GLN A 969 -35.45 -2.61 49.78
N LEU A 970 -36.68 -3.01 49.44
CA LEU A 970 -37.83 -2.09 49.39
C LEU A 970 -38.29 -1.79 50.82
N ILE A 971 -38.30 -0.50 51.22
CA ILE A 971 -38.60 -0.08 52.59
C ILE A 971 -39.67 1.00 52.58
N LYS A 972 -40.65 0.87 53.48
CA LYS A 972 -41.73 1.85 53.62
C LYS A 972 -41.25 3.02 54.48
N MET A 973 -40.99 4.14 53.82
CA MET A 973 -40.67 5.41 54.48
C MET A 973 -41.96 6.10 54.90
N GLN A 974 -42.03 6.58 56.14
CA GLN A 974 -43.22 7.21 56.68
C GLN A 974 -42.90 8.55 57.33
N TRP A 975 -43.67 9.57 57.00
CA TRP A 975 -43.58 10.90 57.61
C TRP A 975 -44.91 11.24 58.25
N ARG A 976 -44.85 11.75 59.49
CA ARG A 976 -45.99 12.35 60.17
C ARG A 976 -46.04 13.83 59.82
N VAL A 977 -47.16 14.28 59.29
CA VAL A 977 -47.47 15.72 59.19
C VAL A 977 -48.51 16.03 60.26
N GLU A 978 -48.23 17.02 61.10
CA GLU A 978 -49.08 17.45 62.21
C GLU A 978 -49.42 18.92 62.08
N ARG A 979 -50.69 19.27 62.25
CA ARG A 979 -51.15 20.65 62.22
C ARG A 979 -50.95 21.31 63.59
N LEU A 980 -50.20 22.42 63.63
CA LEU A 980 -49.86 23.11 64.88
C LEU A 980 -50.84 24.22 65.25
N LYS A 981 -51.65 24.71 64.31
CA LYS A 981 -52.67 25.75 64.49
C LYS A 981 -53.95 25.41 63.73
N ASP A 982 -55.12 25.80 64.25
CA ASP A 982 -56.39 25.66 63.53
C ASP A 982 -56.36 26.47 62.22
N LEU A 983 -56.97 25.95 61.16
CA LEU A 983 -57.26 26.71 59.94
C LEU A 983 -58.51 27.55 60.19
N ASP A 984 -58.36 28.88 60.32
CA ASP A 984 -59.48 29.79 60.53
C ASP A 984 -60.52 29.67 59.39
N GLU A 985 -61.80 29.46 59.75
CA GLU A 985 -62.93 29.22 58.82
C GLU A 985 -63.30 30.42 57.91
N ALA A 986 -62.51 31.50 57.93
CA ALA A 986 -62.75 32.69 57.14
C ALA A 986 -62.01 32.64 55.79
N GLY A 987 -62.58 31.92 54.82
CA GLY A 987 -62.47 32.34 53.41
C GLY A 987 -61.69 31.48 52.41
N VAL A 988 -61.73 30.13 52.50
CA VAL A 988 -61.33 29.28 51.36
C VAL A 988 -62.35 28.14 51.15
N SER A 989 -62.70 27.91 49.88
CA SER A 989 -63.67 26.94 49.36
C SER A 989 -63.57 25.53 49.96
N LYS A 990 -64.72 24.84 50.10
CA LYS A 990 -64.95 23.47 50.62
C LYS A 990 -64.23 22.31 49.88
N GLN A 991 -63.13 22.58 49.22
CA GLN A 991 -62.19 21.61 48.67
C GLN A 991 -60.81 22.13 49.01
N ASN A 992 -60.24 21.69 50.14
CA ASN A 992 -58.80 21.51 50.35
C ASN A 992 -58.55 21.05 51.80
N ASP A 993 -59.23 19.97 52.20
CA ASP A 993 -58.76 19.15 53.32
C ASP A 993 -57.54 18.31 52.91
N GLU A 994 -56.96 18.56 51.73
CA GLU A 994 -55.85 17.82 51.15
C GLU A 994 -54.58 18.66 51.13
N VAL A 995 -53.50 18.11 51.68
CA VAL A 995 -52.16 18.69 51.65
C VAL A 995 -51.37 18.01 50.53
N LEU A 996 -50.84 18.80 49.61
CA LEU A 996 -49.91 18.32 48.61
C LEU A 996 -48.57 18.00 49.25
N TYR A 997 -48.08 16.80 49.02
CA TYR A 997 -46.75 16.38 49.43
C TYR A 997 -45.88 16.01 48.23
N GLU A 998 -44.58 16.27 48.37
CA GLU A 998 -43.56 15.82 47.43
C GLU A 998 -42.38 15.18 48.19
N VAL A 999 -41.97 13.98 47.77
CA VAL A 999 -40.80 13.30 48.33
C VAL A 999 -39.57 13.60 47.47
N ASN A 1000 -38.60 14.28 48.06
CA ASN A 1000 -37.32 14.59 47.45
C ASN A 1000 -36.23 13.65 47.97
N ALA A 1001 -35.62 12.89 47.07
CA ALA A 1001 -34.54 11.98 47.37
C ALA A 1001 -33.37 12.19 46.39
N ASN A 1002 -32.14 11.98 46.85
CA ASN A 1002 -30.99 11.92 45.96
C ASN A 1002 -31.07 10.64 45.13
N SER A 1003 -31.23 10.77 43.82
CA SER A 1003 -31.41 9.66 42.87
C SER A 1003 -30.21 8.71 42.79
N GLY A 1004 -29.01 9.15 43.19
CA GLY A 1004 -27.84 8.29 43.32
C GLY A 1004 -27.84 7.43 44.57
N ASN A 1005 -28.64 7.79 45.59
CA ASN A 1005 -28.68 7.11 46.87
C ASN A 1005 -29.98 6.34 47.13
N TRP A 1006 -31.08 6.78 46.53
CA TRP A 1006 -32.41 6.21 46.74
C TRP A 1006 -33.19 6.12 45.43
N MET A 1007 -33.92 5.02 45.28
CA MET A 1007 -34.97 4.85 44.29
C MET A 1007 -36.32 4.94 44.97
N ILE A 1008 -37.20 5.81 44.46
CA ILE A 1008 -38.59 5.94 44.94
C ILE A 1008 -39.44 4.96 44.13
N ALA A 1009 -39.95 3.92 44.79
CA ALA A 1009 -40.81 2.91 44.19
C ALA A 1009 -42.29 3.24 44.47
N GLY A 1010 -42.79 4.33 43.89
CA GLY A 1010 -44.16 4.79 44.10
C GLY A 1010 -44.40 6.20 43.58
N ARG A 1011 -45.53 6.81 44.00
CA ARG A 1011 -45.85 8.20 43.64
C ARG A 1011 -44.96 9.17 44.42
N LYS A 1012 -44.08 9.87 43.70
CA LYS A 1012 -43.20 10.93 44.25
C LYS A 1012 -44.00 12.12 44.81
N ARG A 1013 -45.15 12.42 44.23
CA ARG A 1013 -46.02 13.55 44.58
C ARG A 1013 -47.47 13.08 44.70
N GLY A 1014 -48.21 13.62 45.65
CA GLY A 1014 -49.62 13.27 45.86
C GLY A 1014 -50.32 14.19 46.85
N TYR A 1015 -51.62 13.98 47.02
CA TYR A 1015 -52.45 14.70 47.98
C TYR A 1015 -52.79 13.78 49.15
N ALA A 1016 -52.77 14.31 50.38
CA ALA A 1016 -53.11 13.58 51.60
C ALA A 1016 -54.11 14.38 52.44
N SER A 1017 -55.22 13.77 52.84
CA SER A 1017 -56.26 14.48 53.57
C SER A 1017 -55.89 14.72 55.04
N LEU A 1018 -55.66 15.98 55.42
CA LEU A 1018 -55.33 16.46 56.78
C LEU A 1018 -56.39 17.44 57.28
N SER A 1019 -57.12 17.01 58.32
CA SER A 1019 -58.16 17.80 58.99
C SER A 1019 -57.68 19.22 59.37
N PRO A 1020 -58.56 20.23 59.30
CA PRO A 1020 -58.24 21.62 59.64
C PRO A 1020 -58.03 21.87 61.14
N LYS A 1021 -58.32 20.89 62.01
CA LYS A 1021 -58.18 21.03 63.47
C LYS A 1021 -56.72 20.96 63.94
N GLN A 1022 -56.37 21.77 64.92
CA GLN A 1022 -55.10 21.74 65.63
C GLN A 1022 -54.88 20.33 66.23
N GLY A 1023 -53.67 19.80 66.05
CA GLY A 1023 -53.30 18.45 66.47
C GLY A 1023 -53.75 17.35 65.51
N ALA A 1024 -54.39 17.68 64.39
CA ALA A 1024 -54.65 16.71 63.31
C ALA A 1024 -53.32 16.15 62.77
N ARG A 1025 -53.30 14.84 62.49
CA ARG A 1025 -52.10 14.11 62.05
C ARG A 1025 -52.41 13.23 60.86
N ILE A 1026 -51.51 13.24 59.89
CA ILE A 1026 -51.50 12.30 58.77
C ILE A 1026 -50.16 11.59 58.69
N ILE A 1027 -50.16 10.36 58.17
CA ILE A 1027 -48.94 9.61 57.88
C ILE A 1027 -48.85 9.41 56.38
N ILE A 1028 -47.89 10.09 55.75
CA ILE A 1028 -47.56 9.89 54.34
C ILE A 1028 -46.56 8.75 54.26
N SER A 1029 -46.89 7.73 53.47
CA SER A 1029 -46.07 6.53 53.30
C SER A 1029 -45.64 6.35 51.86
N VAL A 1030 -44.33 6.26 51.61
CA VAL A 1030 -43.77 6.03 50.27
C VAL A 1030 -42.76 4.89 50.34
N LEU A 1031 -42.80 3.98 49.36
CA LEU A 1031 -41.82 2.90 49.24
C LEU A 1031 -40.55 3.44 48.58
N CYS A 1032 -39.42 3.25 49.25
CA CYS A 1032 -38.10 3.68 48.80
C CYS A 1032 -37.10 2.54 48.93
N MET A 1033 -36.12 2.50 48.05
CA MET A 1033 -35.05 1.50 48.03
C MET A 1033 -33.70 2.21 48.08
N PRO A 1034 -32.82 1.92 49.07
CA PRO A 1034 -31.49 2.49 49.11
C PRO A 1034 -30.59 1.79 48.09
N LEU A 1035 -29.76 2.57 47.38
CA LEU A 1035 -28.90 2.12 46.28
C LEU A 1035 -27.43 2.00 46.69
N VAL A 1036 -27.04 2.55 47.84
CA VAL A 1036 -25.66 2.59 48.33
C VAL A 1036 -25.60 2.24 49.81
N ALA A 1037 -24.51 1.57 50.19
CA ALA A 1037 -24.19 1.25 51.57
C ALA A 1037 -23.52 2.42 52.29
N GLY A 1038 -23.55 2.42 53.62
CA GLY A 1038 -22.99 3.45 54.49
C GLY A 1038 -24.04 4.41 55.04
N TYR A 1039 -23.61 5.56 55.55
CA TYR A 1039 -24.53 6.56 56.09
C TYR A 1039 -25.29 7.26 54.95
N VAL A 1040 -26.58 6.95 54.83
CA VAL A 1040 -27.45 7.57 53.82
C VAL A 1040 -28.48 8.45 54.50
N ARG A 1041 -28.67 9.67 53.98
CA ARG A 1041 -29.74 10.55 54.44
C ARG A 1041 -31.07 10.07 53.87
N PRO A 1042 -32.13 9.88 54.68
CA PRO A 1042 -33.43 9.44 54.19
C PRO A 1042 -34.06 10.49 53.26
N PRO A 1043 -34.97 10.08 52.37
CA PRO A 1043 -35.75 11.02 51.57
C PRO A 1043 -36.44 12.09 52.43
N LEU A 1044 -36.54 13.31 51.90
CA LEU A 1044 -37.21 14.43 52.55
C LEU A 1044 -38.63 14.56 52.03
N LEU A 1045 -39.56 14.89 52.92
CA LEU A 1045 -40.93 15.24 52.53
C LEU A 1045 -41.06 16.76 52.52
N GLY A 1046 -41.34 17.33 51.35
CA GLY A 1046 -41.72 18.73 51.19
C GLY A 1046 -43.24 18.88 51.06
N LEU A 1047 -43.74 20.07 51.40
CA LEU A 1047 -45.13 20.48 51.23
C LEU A 1047 -45.15 21.70 50.29
N PRO A 1048 -45.19 21.50 48.95
CA PRO A 1048 -44.92 22.57 47.99
C PRO A 1048 -45.89 23.75 48.06
N ASP A 1049 -47.12 23.51 48.50
CA ASP A 1049 -48.17 24.53 48.59
C ASP A 1049 -48.15 25.28 49.94
N VAL A 1050 -47.14 25.03 50.79
CA VAL A 1050 -46.97 25.66 52.11
C VAL A 1050 -45.60 26.33 52.15
N ASP A 1051 -45.58 27.62 52.49
CA ASP A 1051 -44.34 28.38 52.67
C ASP A 1051 -43.42 27.69 53.70
N GLU A 1052 -42.12 27.59 53.39
CA GLU A 1052 -41.11 26.98 54.29
C GLU A 1052 -41.07 27.69 55.66
N ALA A 1053 -41.40 28.99 55.71
CA ALA A 1053 -41.55 29.75 56.96
C ALA A 1053 -42.71 29.26 57.84
N ASN A 1054 -43.62 28.45 57.31
CA ASN A 1054 -44.76 27.89 58.03
C ASN A 1054 -44.57 26.41 58.39
N ILE A 1055 -43.41 25.81 58.10
CA ILE A 1055 -43.14 24.37 58.32
C ILE A 1055 -42.01 24.19 59.35
N SER A 1056 -42.31 23.48 60.43
CA SER A 1056 -41.31 23.02 61.40
C SER A 1056 -40.82 21.61 61.06
N CYS A 1057 -39.52 21.45 60.80
CA CYS A 1057 -38.86 20.16 60.67
C CYS A 1057 -38.07 19.87 61.96
N LYS A 1058 -38.47 18.90 62.79
CA LYS A 1058 -37.75 18.50 64.03
C LYS A 1058 -36.44 17.72 63.71
N PRO A 1059 -35.38 17.70 64.58
CA PRO A 1059 -35.43 17.53 66.05
C PRO A 1059 -35.17 18.81 66.87
N ALA A 1060 -35.48 18.75 68.16
CA ALA A 1060 -35.76 19.89 69.05
C ALA A 1060 -34.61 20.90 69.30
N GLY A 1061 -34.93 22.20 69.24
CA GLY A 1061 -34.18 23.29 69.87
C GLY A 1061 -34.64 24.68 69.39
N PRO A 1062 -34.90 25.67 70.28
CA PRO A 1062 -35.32 27.03 69.92
C PRO A 1062 -34.14 27.94 69.50
N HIS A 1063 -33.09 27.37 68.92
CA HIS A 1063 -31.85 28.07 68.60
C HIS A 1063 -31.34 27.69 67.21
N LEU A 1064 -30.65 28.63 66.58
CA LEU A 1064 -29.66 28.48 65.50
C LEU A 1064 -30.16 28.85 64.10
N VAL A 1065 -29.55 29.93 63.60
CA VAL A 1065 -29.23 30.13 62.19
C VAL A 1065 -28.78 28.80 61.60
N CYS A 1066 -29.55 28.25 60.66
CA CYS A 1066 -29.26 26.95 60.07
C CYS A 1066 -28.27 27.14 58.92
N VAL A 1067 -27.07 26.58 59.03
CA VAL A 1067 -26.24 26.34 57.85
C VAL A 1067 -26.84 25.10 57.19
N LEU A 1068 -27.53 25.28 56.05
CA LEU A 1068 -28.18 24.14 55.41
C LEU A 1068 -27.15 23.13 54.89
N PRO A 1069 -27.44 21.81 54.98
CA PRO A 1069 -28.53 21.22 55.76
C PRO A 1069 -28.15 20.90 57.23
N PRO A 1070 -29.14 20.87 58.16
CA PRO A 1070 -28.92 20.60 59.58
C PRO A 1070 -28.39 19.19 59.86
N PRO A 1071 -27.56 19.01 60.91
CA PRO A 1071 -26.96 17.72 61.27
C PRO A 1071 -27.98 16.82 61.99
N LEU A 1072 -27.84 15.50 61.80
CA LEU A 1072 -28.51 14.40 62.51
C LEU A 1072 -29.87 13.92 61.96
N SER A 1073 -29.82 13.12 60.90
CA SER A 1073 -30.68 11.93 60.71
C SER A 1073 -30.13 11.05 59.58
N SER A 1074 -28.85 10.68 59.61
CA SER A 1074 -28.34 9.64 58.70
C SER A 1074 -28.68 8.26 59.26
N SER A 1075 -29.19 7.37 58.41
CA SER A 1075 -29.40 5.96 58.76
C SER A 1075 -28.31 5.12 58.09
N PHE A 1076 -27.72 4.16 58.81
CA PHE A 1076 -26.68 3.30 58.26
C PHE A 1076 -27.32 2.21 57.38
N CYS A 1077 -26.95 2.17 56.10
CA CYS A 1077 -27.39 1.17 55.14
C CYS A 1077 -26.33 0.07 54.96
N ILE A 1078 -26.75 -1.17 55.18
CA ILE A 1078 -25.93 -2.38 55.14
C ILE A 1078 -25.82 -2.88 53.68
N PRO A 1079 -24.62 -3.27 53.20
CA PRO A 1079 -24.45 -3.81 51.85
C PRO A 1079 -25.14 -5.17 51.64
N VAL A 1080 -25.39 -5.54 50.37
CA VAL A 1080 -26.16 -6.75 49.99
C VAL A 1080 -25.50 -8.07 50.47
N ASN A 1081 -24.18 -8.09 50.63
CA ASN A 1081 -23.39 -9.30 50.89
C ASN A 1081 -22.76 -9.36 52.30
N SER A 1082 -23.42 -8.80 53.32
CA SER A 1082 -23.00 -8.92 54.73
C SER A 1082 -24.03 -9.63 55.62
#